data_AF-A0A3A8PK48-F1
#
_entry.id   AF-A0A3A8PK48-F1
#
_cell.length_a   1.000
_cell.length_b   1.000
_cell.length_c   1.000
_cell.angle_alpha   90.00
_cell.angle_beta   90.00
_cell.angle_gamma   90.00
#
_symmetry.space_group_name_H-M   'P 1'
#
loop_
_entity.id
_entity.type
_entity.pdbx_description
1 polymer ?
#
loop_
_entity_poly.entity_id
_entity_poly.type
_entity_poly.pdbx_seq_one_letter_code
_entity_poly.pdbx_strand_id
1 'polypeptide(L)'
;MAGGLLCVIASRQPADASEPPRITTLTQTPQQLEPGGVSRLGIQAEDPQGGPLTFSWSATTGSLGRPLGNASTSRVSWTAPLCLASGSTPSVQATVTNGLGLSSTAALDFSIPQDLGKNRQPAFSAAGFEQFENVTLVDGRISVPEPARPSSDFIVFPEDQQLSVMFVNKESLASHSVGYLYVDDLRQRGYVDAVGELTDFNQNGIADLHEDLYNLAPPSGAQARPYIGRSRRCSRAFASQGMLFTQPELALDANCADTFSPGVFLPDARPGPHLSQSTDIIGRDAPASVSPSNTGFSDGGLFARIPNLLEPATPENDDKGLGHLVFLLTDDDWNRTTYRGLGTVPDAEDVWDGIPDYDVSAYDARGVRRSTNPDPGITPADRRVDLGHIQGGREVVFFLVVNMEAVHDPDNSVVYPCLRKQGYRCVLHLKSPLSVFFSKTRWNLDQDSQGERQATVRATGCAYDEACYPLTGQPRGCFLPSQGRRLCGWLPEDALERLQEADYGNTHFPLGQVDVIAEPAGPMPHVLSHPSLVTPGRWILGFEDLNGGGDRDYNDVVLQLVSPVPTGVVRSPSLVSQPSSPEETGCTVSRIRLRKSDGGAVCDAAPIQYAVATDCRVCWGGVCMPNPTPTWHPLTLRAGDAEAVIDVSGTPGTQPCWKAVLAPANGRCLNNILSVDVGYEYAPLNP
;
A
#
# COMPACT_ATOMS: atom_id res chain seq x y z
N MET A 1 -62.92 -113.50 -15.89
CA MET A 1 -61.55 -113.77 -16.38
C MET A 1 -61.45 -113.36 -17.84
N ALA A 2 -60.22 -113.06 -18.27
CA ALA A 2 -59.75 -112.69 -19.63
C ALA A 2 -59.80 -111.19 -19.98
N GLY A 3 -58.60 -110.61 -20.09
CA GLY A 3 -58.34 -109.22 -20.47
C GLY A 3 -58.08 -109.02 -21.97
N GLY A 4 -57.95 -107.76 -22.36
CA GLY A 4 -57.52 -107.32 -23.68
C GLY A 4 -56.90 -105.91 -23.61
N LEU A 5 -55.67 -105.81 -24.11
CA LEU A 5 -54.86 -104.58 -24.26
C LEU A 5 -55.59 -103.49 -25.05
N LEU A 6 -55.48 -102.22 -24.61
CA LEU A 6 -55.72 -101.06 -25.47
C LEU A 6 -54.44 -100.22 -25.57
N CYS A 7 -53.99 -100.07 -26.82
CA CYS A 7 -52.84 -99.28 -27.23
C CYS A 7 -53.17 -97.78 -27.14
N VAL A 8 -52.36 -97.00 -26.40
CA VAL A 8 -52.42 -95.52 -26.44
C VAL A 8 -51.30 -95.04 -27.36
N ILE A 9 -51.68 -94.43 -28.48
CA ILE A 9 -50.78 -93.70 -29.36
C ILE A 9 -50.55 -92.33 -28.71
N ALA A 10 -49.30 -92.03 -28.35
CA ALA A 10 -48.89 -90.70 -27.89
C ALA A 10 -48.97 -89.70 -29.04
N SER A 11 -49.78 -88.65 -28.89
CA SER A 11 -49.81 -87.50 -29.79
C SER A 11 -48.59 -86.61 -29.50
N ARG A 12 -47.97 -86.11 -30.57
CA ARG A 12 -46.80 -85.22 -30.56
C ARG A 12 -47.11 -83.90 -29.85
N GLN A 13 -46.22 -83.50 -28.93
CA GLN A 13 -46.19 -82.21 -28.25
C GLN A 13 -45.84 -81.08 -29.25
N PRO A 14 -46.50 -79.90 -29.21
CA PRO A 14 -46.17 -78.80 -30.12
C PRO A 14 -44.80 -78.20 -29.78
N ALA A 15 -44.11 -77.67 -30.79
CA ALA A 15 -42.88 -76.90 -30.63
C ALA A 15 -43.13 -75.63 -29.80
N ASP A 16 -42.31 -75.39 -28.77
CA ASP A 16 -42.35 -74.16 -27.96
C ASP A 16 -42.13 -72.92 -28.84
N ALA A 17 -42.97 -71.91 -28.66
CA ALA A 17 -42.81 -70.62 -29.30
C ALA A 17 -41.53 -69.93 -28.77
N SER A 18 -40.72 -69.38 -29.67
CA SER A 18 -39.56 -68.57 -29.30
C SER A 18 -40.00 -67.24 -28.68
N GLU A 19 -39.48 -66.92 -27.49
CA GLU A 19 -39.83 -65.69 -26.75
C GLU A 19 -38.65 -64.70 -26.73
N PRO A 20 -38.92 -63.38 -26.62
CA PRO A 20 -37.86 -62.38 -26.42
C PRO A 20 -37.26 -62.48 -25.00
N PRO A 21 -36.04 -61.94 -24.78
CA PRO A 21 -35.44 -61.85 -23.44
C PRO A 21 -36.36 -61.18 -22.44
N ARG A 22 -36.38 -61.64 -21.18
CA ARG A 22 -37.11 -61.01 -20.09
C ARG A 22 -36.18 -60.12 -19.27
N ILE A 23 -36.47 -58.81 -19.22
CA ILE A 23 -35.76 -57.88 -18.34
C ILE A 23 -36.22 -58.12 -16.90
N THR A 24 -35.31 -58.55 -16.04
CA THR A 24 -35.60 -58.89 -14.63
C THR A 24 -35.25 -57.75 -13.68
N THR A 25 -34.30 -56.90 -14.05
CA THR A 25 -33.94 -55.72 -13.24
C THR A 25 -33.47 -54.58 -14.14
N LEU A 26 -33.91 -53.36 -13.83
CA LEU A 26 -33.45 -52.13 -14.46
C LEU A 26 -33.16 -51.12 -13.35
N THR A 27 -31.97 -50.54 -13.37
CA THR A 27 -31.53 -49.54 -12.37
C THR A 27 -31.11 -48.25 -13.05
N GLN A 28 -31.49 -47.12 -12.44
CA GLN A 28 -31.14 -45.77 -12.85
C GLN A 28 -30.86 -44.97 -11.59
N THR A 29 -29.64 -44.44 -11.43
CA THR A 29 -29.31 -43.70 -10.21
C THR A 29 -28.22 -42.66 -10.47
N PRO A 30 -28.52 -41.34 -10.32
CA PRO A 30 -29.84 -40.71 -10.10
C PRO A 30 -30.66 -40.51 -11.40
N GLN A 31 -31.97 -40.24 -11.28
CA GLN A 31 -32.85 -39.89 -12.41
C GLN A 31 -32.87 -38.37 -12.70
N GLN A 32 -32.76 -37.55 -11.66
CA GLN A 32 -32.67 -36.09 -11.76
C GLN A 32 -31.23 -35.66 -11.42
N LEU A 33 -30.63 -34.86 -12.30
CA LEU A 33 -29.24 -34.45 -12.19
C LEU A 33 -29.03 -33.05 -12.79
N GLU A 34 -27.99 -32.37 -12.36
CA GLU A 34 -27.59 -31.09 -12.92
C GLU A 34 -26.99 -31.24 -14.33
N PRO A 35 -26.92 -30.15 -15.11
CA PRO A 35 -26.11 -30.07 -16.33
C PRO A 35 -24.72 -30.72 -16.16
N GLY A 36 -24.37 -31.65 -17.03
CA GLY A 36 -23.08 -32.38 -16.98
C GLY A 36 -22.98 -33.48 -15.91
N GLY A 37 -24.03 -33.71 -15.11
CA GLY A 37 -24.05 -34.77 -14.10
C GLY A 37 -24.01 -36.17 -14.71
N VAL A 38 -23.63 -37.18 -13.91
CA VAL A 38 -23.50 -38.57 -14.35
C VAL A 38 -24.52 -39.46 -13.63
N SER A 39 -25.27 -40.26 -14.40
CA SER A 39 -26.14 -41.33 -13.91
C SER A 39 -25.57 -42.70 -14.22
N ARG A 40 -25.73 -43.65 -13.28
CA ARG A 40 -25.34 -45.05 -13.46
C ARG A 40 -26.56 -45.87 -13.80
N LEU A 41 -26.49 -46.55 -14.94
CA LEU A 41 -27.58 -47.36 -15.49
C LEU A 41 -27.19 -48.83 -15.45
N GLY A 42 -28.16 -49.70 -15.18
CA GLY A 42 -27.96 -51.14 -15.13
C GLY A 42 -29.17 -51.88 -15.66
N ILE A 43 -28.93 -52.98 -16.37
CA ILE A 43 -29.95 -53.90 -16.86
C ILE A 43 -29.52 -55.33 -16.54
N GLN A 44 -30.47 -56.14 -16.09
CA GLN A 44 -30.35 -57.58 -15.94
C GLN A 44 -31.50 -58.22 -16.71
N ALA A 45 -31.18 -59.28 -17.45
CA ALA A 45 -32.16 -60.01 -18.24
C ALA A 45 -31.84 -61.51 -18.27
N GLU A 46 -32.86 -62.29 -18.58
CA GLU A 46 -32.78 -63.73 -18.77
C GLU A 46 -33.46 -64.12 -20.09
N ASP A 47 -32.93 -65.10 -20.80
CA ASP A 47 -33.61 -65.68 -21.97
C ASP A 47 -34.46 -66.87 -21.50
N PRO A 48 -35.78 -66.92 -21.76
CA PRO A 48 -36.62 -68.04 -21.35
C PRO A 48 -36.16 -69.39 -21.92
N GLN A 49 -35.47 -69.39 -23.05
CA GLN A 49 -34.90 -70.57 -23.69
C GLN A 49 -33.42 -70.82 -23.31
N GLY A 50 -32.84 -70.03 -22.39
CA GLY A 50 -31.47 -70.18 -21.90
C GLY A 50 -30.37 -69.78 -22.89
N GLY A 51 -30.72 -69.08 -23.97
CA GLY A 51 -29.80 -68.60 -24.99
C GLY A 51 -28.93 -67.41 -24.55
N PRO A 52 -27.83 -67.13 -25.27
CA PRO A 52 -26.96 -66.00 -24.97
C PRO A 52 -27.65 -64.65 -25.23
N LEU A 53 -27.31 -63.65 -24.43
CA LEU A 53 -27.85 -62.28 -24.52
C LEU A 53 -26.79 -61.28 -25.01
N THR A 54 -27.22 -60.35 -25.86
CA THR A 54 -26.43 -59.18 -26.28
C THR A 54 -27.12 -57.91 -25.84
N PHE A 55 -26.37 -56.97 -25.28
CA PHE A 55 -26.88 -55.71 -24.75
C PHE A 55 -26.39 -54.53 -25.59
N SER A 56 -27.28 -53.59 -25.87
CA SER A 56 -26.94 -52.31 -26.50
C SER A 56 -27.68 -51.16 -25.82
N TRP A 57 -27.08 -49.99 -25.85
CA TRP A 57 -27.60 -48.78 -25.23
C TRP A 57 -27.57 -47.64 -26.26
N SER A 58 -28.65 -46.86 -26.32
CA SER A 58 -28.72 -45.64 -27.13
C SER A 58 -29.30 -44.51 -26.28
N ALA A 59 -28.86 -43.28 -26.52
CA ALA A 59 -29.34 -42.10 -25.81
C ALA A 59 -29.87 -41.08 -26.83
N THR A 60 -30.98 -40.40 -26.50
CA THR A 60 -31.50 -39.32 -27.34
C THR A 60 -30.62 -38.07 -27.30
N THR A 61 -29.91 -37.86 -26.19
CA THR A 61 -28.92 -36.80 -25.97
C THR A 61 -27.98 -37.18 -24.82
N GLY A 62 -26.93 -36.40 -24.59
CA GLY A 62 -25.86 -36.73 -23.66
C GLY A 62 -24.94 -37.81 -24.19
N SER A 63 -23.96 -38.23 -23.38
CA SER A 63 -22.94 -39.19 -23.78
C SER A 63 -23.01 -40.46 -22.96
N LEU A 64 -22.99 -41.61 -23.63
CA LEU A 64 -22.85 -42.92 -22.99
C LEU A 64 -21.37 -43.27 -22.82
N GLY A 65 -21.02 -43.74 -21.62
CA GLY A 65 -19.73 -44.36 -21.35
C GLY A 65 -19.62 -45.76 -21.95
N ARG A 66 -18.50 -46.42 -21.70
CA ARG A 66 -18.29 -47.80 -22.15
C ARG A 66 -19.21 -48.76 -21.39
N PRO A 67 -20.03 -49.58 -22.07
CA PRO A 67 -20.82 -50.62 -21.40
C PRO A 67 -19.91 -51.68 -20.76
N LEU A 68 -20.27 -52.10 -19.55
CA LEU A 68 -19.61 -53.16 -18.78
C LEU A 68 -20.65 -54.19 -18.35
N GLY A 69 -20.31 -55.47 -18.32
CA GLY A 69 -21.31 -56.49 -18.01
C GLY A 69 -20.80 -57.92 -18.09
N ASN A 70 -21.74 -58.86 -18.00
CA ASN A 70 -21.52 -60.29 -18.19
C ASN A 70 -22.67 -60.89 -19.03
N ALA A 71 -22.80 -62.22 -19.04
CA ALA A 71 -23.79 -62.92 -19.87
C ALA A 71 -25.26 -62.55 -19.58
N SER A 72 -25.58 -62.02 -18.38
CA SER A 72 -26.95 -61.69 -17.98
C SER A 72 -27.13 -60.24 -17.51
N THR A 73 -26.06 -59.44 -17.48
CA THR A 73 -26.12 -58.05 -16.98
C THR A 73 -25.31 -57.10 -17.86
N SER A 74 -25.77 -55.85 -17.96
CA SER A 74 -25.01 -54.74 -18.55
C SER A 74 -25.20 -53.46 -17.74
N ARG A 75 -24.17 -52.63 -17.66
CA ARG A 75 -24.14 -51.35 -16.96
C ARG A 75 -23.44 -50.32 -17.82
N VAL A 76 -23.92 -49.08 -17.77
CA VAL A 76 -23.32 -47.95 -18.49
C VAL A 76 -23.45 -46.69 -17.65
N SER A 77 -22.50 -45.76 -17.79
CA SER A 77 -22.65 -44.40 -17.26
C SER A 77 -23.23 -43.51 -18.36
N TRP A 78 -24.20 -42.67 -18.02
CA TRP A 78 -24.72 -41.65 -18.92
C TRP A 78 -24.44 -40.27 -18.33
N THR A 79 -23.83 -39.38 -19.12
CA THR A 79 -23.55 -37.99 -18.74
C THR A 79 -24.59 -37.08 -19.39
N ALA A 80 -25.28 -36.28 -18.59
CA ALA A 80 -26.24 -35.31 -19.07
C ALA A 80 -25.57 -34.22 -19.93
N PRO A 81 -26.21 -33.76 -21.02
CA PRO A 81 -25.77 -32.56 -21.73
C PRO A 81 -25.86 -31.31 -20.82
N LEU A 82 -25.18 -30.23 -21.19
CA LEU A 82 -25.22 -28.97 -20.43
C LEU A 82 -26.56 -28.23 -20.61
N CYS A 83 -27.20 -28.40 -21.76
CA CYS A 83 -28.47 -27.77 -22.13
C CYS A 83 -29.34 -28.76 -22.90
N LEU A 84 -30.63 -28.46 -22.99
CA LEU A 84 -31.62 -29.22 -23.74
C LEU A 84 -32.34 -28.28 -24.70
N ALA A 85 -32.75 -28.79 -25.87
CA ALA A 85 -33.68 -28.08 -26.73
C ALA A 85 -35.04 -27.95 -26.03
N SER A 86 -35.74 -26.84 -26.26
CA SER A 86 -37.05 -26.58 -25.65
C SER A 86 -38.03 -27.74 -25.85
N GLY A 87 -38.61 -28.24 -24.77
CA GLY A 87 -39.59 -29.33 -24.78
C GLY A 87 -39.02 -30.74 -24.98
N SER A 88 -37.69 -30.92 -24.98
CA SER A 88 -37.06 -32.24 -25.08
C SER A 88 -36.91 -32.91 -23.69
N THR A 89 -37.22 -34.21 -23.63
CA THR A 89 -36.95 -35.06 -22.45
C THR A 89 -35.83 -36.05 -22.80
N PRO A 90 -34.67 -36.00 -22.13
CA PRO A 90 -33.59 -36.96 -22.34
C PRO A 90 -34.02 -38.38 -21.94
N SER A 91 -33.73 -39.36 -22.79
CA SER A 91 -34.05 -40.76 -22.55
C SER A 91 -32.91 -41.66 -23.02
N VAL A 92 -32.64 -42.72 -22.25
CA VAL A 92 -31.70 -43.78 -22.60
C VAL A 92 -32.48 -45.08 -22.80
N GLN A 93 -32.35 -45.68 -23.99
CA GLN A 93 -32.95 -46.97 -24.31
C GLN A 93 -31.93 -48.09 -24.15
N ALA A 94 -32.27 -49.06 -23.32
CA ALA A 94 -31.56 -50.33 -23.19
C ALA A 94 -32.25 -51.38 -24.08
N THR A 95 -31.49 -52.08 -24.90
CA THR A 95 -31.98 -53.16 -25.78
C THR A 95 -31.22 -54.45 -25.47
N VAL A 96 -31.94 -55.50 -25.13
CA VAL A 96 -31.42 -56.85 -24.92
C VAL A 96 -31.92 -57.75 -26.04
N THR A 97 -31.02 -58.49 -26.69
CA THR A 97 -31.34 -59.39 -27.81
C THR A 97 -30.83 -60.79 -27.53
N ASN A 98 -31.66 -61.83 -27.71
CA ASN A 98 -31.21 -63.23 -27.56
C ASN A 98 -30.55 -63.76 -28.85
N GLY A 99 -30.02 -64.98 -28.76
CA GLY A 99 -29.41 -65.69 -29.89
C GLY A 99 -30.37 -66.00 -31.06
N LEU A 100 -31.67 -65.78 -30.90
CA LEU A 100 -32.69 -65.95 -31.94
C LEU A 100 -33.05 -64.62 -32.64
N GLY A 101 -32.41 -63.51 -32.24
CA GLY A 101 -32.64 -62.18 -32.80
C GLY A 101 -33.89 -61.48 -32.26
N LEU A 102 -34.54 -62.02 -31.23
CA LEU A 102 -35.67 -61.38 -30.57
C LEU A 102 -35.15 -60.40 -29.50
N SER A 103 -35.78 -59.23 -29.40
CA SER A 103 -35.33 -58.14 -28.52
C SER A 103 -36.40 -57.68 -27.54
N SER A 104 -35.95 -57.27 -26.36
CA SER A 104 -36.72 -56.51 -25.38
C SER A 104 -36.04 -55.18 -25.10
N THR A 105 -36.83 -54.12 -24.97
CA THR A 105 -36.33 -52.75 -24.76
C THR A 105 -36.91 -52.14 -23.49
N ALA A 106 -36.12 -51.32 -22.80
CA ALA A 106 -36.59 -50.46 -21.71
C ALA A 106 -36.03 -49.04 -21.86
N ALA A 107 -36.86 -48.04 -21.60
CA ALA A 107 -36.48 -46.62 -21.62
C ALA A 107 -36.29 -46.09 -20.20
N LEU A 108 -35.29 -45.24 -20.03
CA LEU A 108 -34.94 -44.54 -18.79
C LEU A 108 -34.96 -43.05 -19.07
N ASP A 109 -35.98 -42.35 -18.61
CA ASP A 109 -36.14 -40.91 -18.81
C ASP A 109 -35.45 -40.12 -17.68
N PHE A 110 -34.86 -38.98 -18.02
CA PHE A 110 -34.14 -38.10 -17.08
C PHE A 110 -34.73 -36.70 -17.03
N SER A 111 -34.46 -36.00 -15.93
CA SER A 111 -34.74 -34.58 -15.77
C SER A 111 -33.46 -33.82 -15.45
N ILE A 112 -33.19 -32.75 -16.19
CA ILE A 112 -32.01 -31.90 -16.05
C ILE A 112 -32.48 -30.48 -15.68
N PRO A 113 -32.95 -30.24 -14.44
CA PRO A 113 -33.31 -28.90 -14.01
C PRO A 113 -32.09 -27.99 -14.04
N GLN A 114 -32.29 -26.76 -14.47
CA GLN A 114 -31.33 -25.70 -14.23
C GLN A 114 -31.88 -24.76 -13.16
N ASP A 115 -31.04 -24.40 -12.21
CA ASP A 115 -31.39 -23.50 -11.12
C ASP A 115 -30.43 -22.31 -11.12
N LEU A 116 -30.93 -21.18 -11.60
CA LEU A 116 -30.20 -19.90 -11.58
C LEU A 116 -29.93 -19.40 -10.15
N GLY A 117 -30.73 -19.84 -9.17
CA GLY A 117 -30.57 -19.49 -7.76
C GLY A 117 -29.43 -20.23 -7.05
N LYS A 118 -28.97 -21.35 -7.62
CA LYS A 118 -27.93 -22.21 -7.03
C LYS A 118 -26.56 -21.55 -7.07
N ASN A 119 -25.99 -21.31 -5.89
CA ASN A 119 -24.62 -20.83 -5.78
C ASN A 119 -23.62 -21.91 -6.25
N ARG A 120 -22.78 -21.54 -7.23
CA ARG A 120 -21.66 -22.35 -7.75
C ARG A 120 -20.30 -21.69 -7.50
N GLN A 121 -20.24 -20.55 -6.82
CA GLN A 121 -19.01 -19.97 -6.28
C GLN A 121 -18.56 -20.77 -5.05
N PRO A 122 -17.34 -21.35 -5.05
CA PRO A 122 -16.78 -21.97 -3.86
C PRO A 122 -16.57 -20.96 -2.72
N ALA A 123 -16.44 -21.45 -1.49
CA ALA A 123 -16.01 -20.62 -0.38
C ALA A 123 -14.67 -19.92 -0.70
N PHE A 124 -14.52 -18.68 -0.27
CA PHE A 124 -13.27 -17.94 -0.46
C PHE A 124 -12.11 -18.66 0.23
N SER A 125 -10.99 -18.76 -0.48
CA SER A 125 -9.73 -19.30 0.03
C SER A 125 -8.57 -18.53 -0.59
N ALA A 126 -7.42 -18.51 0.07
CA ALA A 126 -6.24 -17.77 -0.39
C ALA A 126 -5.77 -18.20 -1.80
N ALA A 127 -6.00 -19.45 -2.19
CA ALA A 127 -5.68 -19.99 -3.52
C ALA A 127 -6.89 -20.05 -4.48
N GLY A 128 -8.06 -19.58 -4.06
CA GLY A 128 -9.33 -19.75 -4.77
C GLY A 128 -9.56 -18.76 -5.92
N PHE A 129 -8.59 -17.90 -6.21
CA PHE A 129 -8.69 -16.80 -7.17
C PHE A 129 -7.56 -16.88 -8.20
N GLU A 130 -7.87 -16.54 -9.45
CA GLU A 130 -6.85 -16.41 -10.52
C GLU A 130 -6.11 -15.08 -10.45
N GLN A 131 -6.77 -14.06 -9.91
CA GLN A 131 -6.19 -12.76 -9.63
C GLN A 131 -6.61 -12.37 -8.21
N PHE A 132 -5.64 -12.01 -7.37
CA PHE A 132 -5.85 -11.63 -5.97
C PHE A 132 -4.82 -10.56 -5.61
N GLU A 133 -5.06 -9.35 -6.09
CA GLU A 133 -4.10 -8.25 -6.06
C GLU A 133 -4.58 -7.15 -5.12
N ASN A 134 -3.68 -6.65 -4.25
CA ASN A 134 -3.95 -5.56 -3.32
C ASN A 134 -5.20 -5.79 -2.44
N VAL A 135 -5.41 -7.05 -2.07
CA VAL A 135 -6.49 -7.50 -1.18
C VAL A 135 -5.97 -8.53 -0.21
N THR A 136 -6.64 -8.65 0.93
CA THR A 136 -6.39 -9.66 1.95
C THR A 136 -7.65 -10.47 2.20
N LEU A 137 -7.50 -11.76 2.51
CA LEU A 137 -8.59 -12.62 2.95
C LEU A 137 -8.45 -12.87 4.47
N VAL A 138 -9.27 -12.20 5.28
CA VAL A 138 -9.29 -12.34 6.74
C VAL A 138 -10.68 -12.76 7.16
N ASP A 139 -10.80 -13.85 7.92
CA ASP A 139 -12.09 -14.40 8.40
C ASP A 139 -13.14 -14.59 7.29
N GLY A 140 -12.69 -15.04 6.10
CA GLY A 140 -13.56 -15.26 4.95
C GLY A 140 -14.03 -13.98 4.24
N ARG A 141 -13.46 -12.82 4.58
CA ARG A 141 -13.78 -11.52 3.97
C ARG A 141 -12.61 -11.04 3.14
N ILE A 142 -12.90 -10.59 1.92
CA ILE A 142 -11.92 -9.96 1.04
C ILE A 142 -11.96 -8.47 1.30
N SER A 143 -10.84 -7.86 1.66
CA SER A 143 -10.73 -6.42 1.91
C SER A 143 -9.50 -5.85 1.26
N VAL A 144 -9.52 -4.56 0.92
CA VAL A 144 -8.30 -3.82 0.63
C VAL A 144 -7.60 -3.53 1.96
N PRO A 145 -6.31 -3.88 2.14
CA PRO A 145 -5.58 -3.50 3.34
C PRO A 145 -5.54 -1.97 3.49
N GLU A 146 -5.60 -1.49 4.73
CA GLU A 146 -5.38 -0.07 4.98
C GLU A 146 -3.95 0.32 4.58
N PRO A 147 -3.74 1.50 3.98
CA PRO A 147 -2.40 2.02 3.75
C PRO A 147 -1.59 2.04 5.06
N ALA A 148 -0.32 1.67 4.97
CA ALA A 148 0.60 1.76 6.10
C ALA A 148 0.62 3.20 6.65
N ARG A 149 0.60 3.33 7.98
CA ARG A 149 0.64 4.62 8.69
C ARG A 149 1.94 4.70 9.48
N PRO A 150 3.07 4.95 8.83
CA PRO A 150 4.34 5.08 9.54
C PRO A 150 4.28 6.23 10.54
N SER A 151 4.97 6.06 11.68
CA SER A 151 5.24 7.15 12.61
C SER A 151 6.32 8.06 12.01
N SER A 152 6.32 9.35 12.32
CA SER A 152 7.41 10.27 11.92
C SER A 152 8.80 9.78 12.34
N ASP A 153 8.88 9.12 13.50
CA ASP A 153 10.12 8.59 14.09
C ASP A 153 10.56 7.23 13.49
N PHE A 154 9.68 6.56 12.74
CA PHE A 154 9.94 5.25 12.13
C PHE A 154 9.11 5.07 10.85
N ILE A 155 9.67 5.51 9.72
CA ILE A 155 9.01 5.48 8.41
C ILE A 155 9.50 4.29 7.59
N VAL A 156 8.73 3.19 7.62
CA VAL A 156 8.99 1.97 6.85
C VAL A 156 7.72 1.55 6.10
N PHE A 157 7.86 1.25 4.81
CA PHE A 157 6.81 0.64 4.02
C PHE A 157 7.01 -0.89 3.96
N PRO A 158 5.96 -1.71 4.09
CA PRO A 158 6.11 -3.17 4.08
C PRO A 158 6.51 -3.73 2.71
N GLU A 159 6.12 -3.04 1.64
CA GLU A 159 6.36 -3.42 0.24
C GLU A 159 6.96 -2.23 -0.50
N ASP A 160 7.48 -2.47 -1.71
CA ASP A 160 7.96 -1.40 -2.59
C ASP A 160 6.86 -0.36 -2.84
N GLN A 161 7.18 0.90 -2.60
CA GLN A 161 6.22 1.99 -2.60
C GLN A 161 6.70 3.13 -3.50
N GLN A 162 5.94 3.43 -4.55
CA GLN A 162 6.11 4.71 -5.27
C GLN A 162 5.77 5.85 -4.30
N LEU A 163 6.68 6.82 -4.15
CA LEU A 163 6.50 7.94 -3.24
C LEU A 163 6.87 9.26 -3.93
N SER A 164 6.08 10.29 -3.67
CA SER A 164 6.41 11.66 -4.04
C SER A 164 6.14 12.59 -2.86
N VAL A 165 6.87 13.70 -2.83
CA VAL A 165 6.73 14.76 -1.83
C VAL A 165 6.17 15.99 -2.53
N MET A 166 5.18 16.61 -1.91
CA MET A 166 4.64 17.90 -2.35
C MET A 166 4.88 18.94 -1.27
N PHE A 167 5.38 20.10 -1.66
CA PHE A 167 5.38 21.29 -0.80
C PHE A 167 3.94 21.74 -0.57
N VAL A 168 3.59 22.20 0.64
CA VAL A 168 2.23 22.65 0.97
C VAL A 168 2.25 24.07 1.52
N ASN A 169 3.12 24.36 2.48
CA ASN A 169 3.17 25.65 3.14
C ASN A 169 4.52 25.89 3.84
N LYS A 170 4.82 27.16 4.08
CA LYS A 170 5.93 27.62 4.94
C LYS A 170 5.45 28.79 5.80
N GLU A 171 5.61 28.70 7.12
CA GLU A 171 5.33 29.78 8.09
C GLU A 171 6.59 30.13 8.88
N SER A 172 7.66 30.54 8.21
CA SER A 172 8.90 30.87 8.91
C SER A 172 9.72 31.93 8.20
N LEU A 173 10.54 32.65 8.97
CA LEU A 173 11.54 33.58 8.44
C LEU A 173 12.80 32.89 7.94
N ALA A 174 13.07 31.65 8.36
CA ALA A 174 14.25 30.92 7.95
C ALA A 174 14.16 30.50 6.48
N SER A 175 15.31 30.15 5.91
CA SER A 175 15.36 29.42 4.63
C SER A 175 15.67 27.96 4.91
N HIS A 176 14.96 27.05 4.26
CA HIS A 176 15.08 25.62 4.54
C HIS A 176 15.40 24.81 3.31
N SER A 177 16.14 23.73 3.50
CA SER A 177 16.25 22.64 2.53
C SER A 177 15.72 21.35 3.16
N VAL A 178 14.98 20.56 2.39
CA VAL A 178 14.38 19.30 2.82
C VAL A 178 15.08 18.16 2.10
N GLY A 179 15.44 17.11 2.85
CA GLY A 179 15.93 15.88 2.26
C GLY A 179 15.55 14.64 3.06
N TYR A 180 16.06 13.50 2.61
CA TYR A 180 15.94 12.25 3.34
C TYR A 180 17.19 11.37 3.23
N LEU A 181 17.32 10.46 4.19
CA LEU A 181 18.36 9.44 4.30
C LEU A 181 17.72 8.07 4.46
N TYR A 182 18.52 7.04 4.26
CA TYR A 182 18.16 5.68 4.61
C TYR A 182 18.96 5.17 5.81
N VAL A 183 18.29 4.51 6.76
CA VAL A 183 18.93 4.03 7.99
C VAL A 183 19.94 2.92 7.73
N ASP A 184 19.73 2.09 6.71
CA ASP A 184 20.67 1.04 6.33
C ASP A 184 21.99 1.58 5.78
N ASP A 185 21.97 2.67 5.01
CA ASP A 185 23.17 3.37 4.55
C ASP A 185 23.97 3.93 5.75
N LEU A 186 23.26 4.49 6.73
CA LEU A 186 23.87 4.99 7.98
C LEU A 186 24.45 3.83 8.83
N ARG A 187 23.77 2.68 8.89
CA ARG A 187 24.29 1.45 9.54
C ARG A 187 25.56 0.98 8.88
N GLN A 188 25.60 0.96 7.55
CA GLN A 188 26.78 0.53 6.80
C GLN A 188 28.00 1.44 7.05
N ARG A 189 27.75 2.73 7.26
CA ARG A 189 28.78 3.72 7.60
C ARG A 189 29.12 3.76 9.10
N GLY A 190 28.41 2.98 9.92
CA GLY A 190 28.67 2.83 11.35
C GLY A 190 28.20 4.00 12.21
N TYR A 191 27.25 4.81 11.72
CA TYR A 191 26.66 5.94 12.45
C TYR A 191 25.54 5.53 13.41
N VAL A 192 24.90 4.40 13.11
CA VAL A 192 23.78 3.87 13.88
C VAL A 192 23.94 2.37 14.06
N ASP A 193 23.47 1.86 15.19
CA ASP A 193 23.54 0.44 15.52
C ASP A 193 22.38 -0.38 14.94
N ALA A 194 22.30 -1.66 15.31
CA ALA A 194 21.28 -2.58 14.84
C ALA A 194 19.85 -2.22 15.29
N VAL A 195 19.70 -1.43 16.37
CA VAL A 195 18.39 -0.97 16.86
C VAL A 195 18.08 0.48 16.44
N GLY A 196 19.01 1.15 15.73
CA GLY A 196 18.82 2.48 15.17
C GLY A 196 19.28 3.63 16.07
N GLU A 197 20.03 3.32 17.12
CA GLU A 197 20.63 4.32 18.02
C GLU A 197 21.96 4.83 17.47
N LEU A 198 22.24 6.11 17.71
CA LEU A 198 23.50 6.74 17.29
C LEU A 198 24.70 6.14 18.02
N THR A 199 25.79 5.94 17.31
CA THR A 199 27.06 5.41 17.83
C THR A 199 28.06 6.52 18.12
N ASP A 200 28.96 6.27 19.08
CA ASP A 200 30.17 7.05 19.36
C ASP A 200 31.33 6.06 19.44
N PHE A 201 31.80 5.59 18.28
CA PHE A 201 32.80 4.54 18.20
C PHE A 201 34.18 5.01 18.67
N ASN A 202 34.48 6.29 18.47
CA ASN A 202 35.77 6.89 18.81
C ASN A 202 35.85 7.38 20.27
N GLN A 203 34.73 7.29 21.01
CA GLN A 203 34.59 7.58 22.44
C GLN A 203 34.99 9.00 22.82
N ASN A 204 34.68 9.97 21.98
CA ASN A 204 34.96 11.39 22.26
C ASN A 204 33.76 12.15 22.87
N GLY A 205 32.60 11.48 22.98
CA GLY A 205 31.38 11.98 23.59
C GLY A 205 30.44 12.70 22.63
N ILE A 206 30.76 12.76 21.33
CA ILE A 206 29.88 13.25 20.27
C ILE A 206 29.51 12.02 19.43
N ALA A 207 28.25 11.92 19.01
CA ALA A 207 27.87 10.84 18.11
C ALA A 207 28.58 10.98 16.77
N ASP A 208 29.03 9.86 16.21
CA ASP A 208 29.77 9.79 14.95
C ASP A 208 29.03 10.49 13.80
N LEU A 209 27.69 10.41 13.78
CA LEU A 209 26.84 11.13 12.83
C LEU A 209 26.99 12.66 12.97
N HIS A 210 26.90 13.17 14.19
CA HIS A 210 27.00 14.59 14.47
C HIS A 210 28.41 15.13 14.23
N GLU A 211 29.43 14.30 14.47
CA GLU A 211 30.80 14.66 14.11
C GLU A 211 30.96 14.87 12.61
N ASP A 212 30.42 13.96 11.80
CA ASP A 212 30.58 13.96 10.34
C ASP A 212 29.60 14.93 9.64
N LEU A 213 28.47 15.27 10.26
CA LEU A 213 27.61 16.38 9.83
C LEU A 213 28.35 17.72 9.89
N TYR A 214 29.16 17.94 10.93
CA TYR A 214 29.83 19.23 11.15
C TYR A 214 31.36 19.17 10.94
N ASN A 215 31.89 18.04 10.47
CA ASN A 215 33.32 17.77 10.31
C ASN A 215 34.14 18.14 11.56
N LEU A 216 33.67 17.74 12.75
CA LEU A 216 34.21 18.11 14.07
C LEU A 216 35.35 17.22 14.57
N ALA A 217 35.50 16.02 14.02
CA ALA A 217 36.52 15.09 14.47
C ALA A 217 37.94 15.57 14.11
N PRO A 218 38.95 15.34 14.97
CA PRO A 218 40.33 15.64 14.65
C PRO A 218 40.81 14.85 13.42
N PRO A 219 41.76 15.38 12.62
CA PRO A 219 42.18 14.73 11.37
C PRO A 219 43.08 13.50 11.57
N SER A 220 43.54 13.24 12.80
CA SER A 220 44.43 12.11 13.11
C SER A 220 44.36 11.74 14.60
N GLY A 221 44.80 10.52 14.94
CA GLY A 221 44.77 9.99 16.30
C GLY A 221 43.61 9.03 16.53
N ALA A 222 43.45 8.58 17.79
CA ALA A 222 42.45 7.58 18.14
C ALA A 222 40.99 8.08 18.06
N GLN A 223 40.80 9.40 18.16
CA GLN A 223 39.48 10.06 18.10
C GLN A 223 39.17 10.62 16.71
N ALA A 224 39.97 10.30 15.71
CA ALA A 224 39.81 10.87 14.38
C ALA A 224 38.66 10.22 13.61
N ARG A 225 38.05 11.00 12.73
CA ARG A 225 37.13 10.51 11.70
C ARG A 225 37.55 10.99 10.32
N PRO A 226 37.13 10.30 9.24
CA PRO A 226 37.34 10.78 7.89
C PRO A 226 36.71 12.15 7.69
N TYR A 227 37.39 13.04 6.98
CA TYR A 227 36.77 14.28 6.53
C TYR A 227 35.69 13.98 5.48
N ILE A 228 34.47 14.51 5.67
CA ILE A 228 33.38 14.44 4.70
C ILE A 228 33.48 15.67 3.79
N GLY A 229 34.02 15.47 2.59
CA GLY A 229 34.36 16.54 1.66
C GLY A 229 35.67 16.27 0.94
N ARG A 230 35.94 17.05 -0.12
CA ARG A 230 37.17 16.93 -0.92
C ARG A 230 38.41 17.49 -0.23
N SER A 231 38.30 18.69 0.35
CA SER A 231 39.40 19.35 1.03
C SER A 231 38.87 20.33 2.07
N ARG A 232 39.42 20.25 3.28
CA ARG A 232 39.06 21.13 4.39
C ARG A 232 39.50 22.58 4.13
N ARG A 233 38.54 23.51 4.16
CA ARG A 233 38.72 24.98 4.09
C ARG A 233 39.33 25.53 5.39
N CYS A 234 38.88 25.09 6.56
CA CYS A 234 39.38 25.55 7.87
C CYS A 234 39.99 24.42 8.69
N SER A 235 41.28 24.51 9.02
CA SER A 235 42.03 23.45 9.74
C SER A 235 42.23 23.71 11.24
N ARG A 236 41.47 24.64 11.82
CA ARG A 236 41.61 25.00 13.24
C ARG A 236 41.12 23.88 14.15
N ALA A 237 41.81 23.68 15.25
CA ALA A 237 41.43 22.75 16.30
C ALA A 237 41.16 23.48 17.60
N PHE A 238 40.42 22.82 18.51
CA PHE A 238 40.16 23.29 19.86
C PHE A 238 40.10 22.09 20.82
N ALA A 239 40.31 22.35 22.11
CA ALA A 239 40.23 21.34 23.15
C ALA A 239 39.06 21.63 24.07
N SER A 240 38.14 20.69 24.22
CA SER A 240 37.00 20.77 25.13
C SER A 240 36.94 19.53 26.02
N GLN A 241 36.88 19.75 27.33
CA GLN A 241 36.82 18.69 28.35
C GLN A 241 37.88 17.58 28.13
N GLY A 242 39.12 17.98 27.79
CA GLY A 242 40.25 17.06 27.61
C GLY A 242 40.31 16.32 26.26
N MET A 243 39.34 16.54 25.36
CA MET A 243 39.32 15.95 24.02
C MET A 243 39.67 17.01 22.97
N LEU A 244 40.27 16.58 21.85
CA LEU A 244 40.66 17.45 20.74
C LEU A 244 39.67 17.32 19.59
N PHE A 245 39.21 18.46 19.06
CA PHE A 245 38.25 18.55 17.95
C PHE A 245 38.74 19.56 16.89
N THR A 246 38.18 19.50 15.68
CA THR A 246 38.30 20.54 14.66
C THR A 246 37.11 21.48 14.72
N GLN A 247 37.34 22.77 14.46
CA GLN A 247 36.25 23.74 14.42
C GLN A 247 35.38 23.52 13.15
N PRO A 248 34.04 23.53 13.28
CA PRO A 248 33.13 23.14 12.21
C PRO A 248 32.98 24.24 11.18
N GLU A 249 33.26 23.93 9.91
CA GLU A 249 33.30 24.92 8.82
C GLU A 249 31.96 25.57 8.53
N LEU A 250 30.88 24.85 8.83
CA LEU A 250 29.50 25.33 8.79
C LEU A 250 29.20 26.41 9.85
N ALA A 251 30.03 26.54 10.88
CA ALA A 251 29.91 27.59 11.90
C ALA A 251 31.12 28.55 11.92
N LEU A 252 31.90 28.60 10.82
CA LEU A 252 33.04 29.49 10.66
C LEU A 252 32.85 30.44 9.49
N ASP A 253 33.22 31.71 9.70
CA ASP A 253 33.26 32.70 8.63
C ASP A 253 34.30 32.36 7.54
N ALA A 254 34.28 33.13 6.45
CA ALA A 254 35.19 32.93 5.31
C ALA A 254 36.68 33.01 5.69
N ASN A 255 37.02 33.70 6.79
CA ASN A 255 38.40 33.86 7.26
C ASN A 255 38.85 32.73 8.19
N CYS A 256 37.97 31.78 8.52
CA CYS A 256 38.24 30.73 9.49
C CYS A 256 38.70 31.32 10.84
N ALA A 257 38.07 32.39 11.30
CA ALA A 257 38.40 33.00 12.59
C ALA A 257 38.16 32.02 13.76
N ASP A 258 38.89 32.18 14.86
CA ASP A 258 38.65 31.36 16.05
C ASP A 258 37.26 31.63 16.65
N THR A 259 36.57 30.58 17.07
CA THR A 259 35.23 30.66 17.65
C THR A 259 35.07 29.91 18.97
N PHE A 260 36.10 29.18 19.42
CA PHE A 260 35.98 28.42 20.64
C PHE A 260 35.95 29.32 21.88
N SER A 261 34.90 29.19 22.67
CA SER A 261 34.66 29.95 23.89
C SER A 261 34.49 28.99 25.07
N PRO A 262 35.57 28.70 25.83
CA PRO A 262 35.49 27.75 26.94
C PRO A 262 34.84 28.37 28.19
N GLY A 263 34.10 27.55 28.93
CA GLY A 263 33.61 27.88 30.27
C GLY A 263 32.62 29.05 30.35
N VAL A 264 31.87 29.31 29.28
CA VAL A 264 30.80 30.31 29.23
C VAL A 264 29.70 29.94 30.22
N PHE A 265 29.19 30.94 30.96
CA PHE A 265 28.07 30.75 31.86
C PHE A 265 26.76 30.89 31.07
N LEU A 266 26.07 29.77 30.85
CA LEU A 266 24.89 29.68 29.98
C LEU A 266 23.75 28.97 30.73
N PRO A 267 22.48 29.39 30.60
CA PRO A 267 21.33 28.65 31.13
C PRO A 267 21.39 27.15 30.80
N ASP A 268 21.01 26.29 31.75
CA ASP A 268 20.98 24.84 31.52
C ASP A 268 19.74 24.49 30.68
N ALA A 269 19.94 23.92 29.49
CA ALA A 269 18.87 23.59 28.55
C ALA A 269 17.97 22.42 29.00
N ARG A 270 18.31 21.72 30.08
CA ARG A 270 17.45 20.65 30.61
C ARG A 270 16.18 21.21 31.26
N PRO A 271 15.09 20.43 31.28
CA PRO A 271 13.86 20.83 31.96
C PRO A 271 14.06 21.23 33.42
N GLY A 272 13.44 22.36 33.80
CA GLY A 272 13.41 22.85 35.18
C GLY A 272 13.83 24.32 35.29
N PRO A 273 14.55 24.73 36.35
CA PRO A 273 14.79 26.15 36.65
C PRO A 273 15.89 26.82 35.80
N HIS A 274 16.41 26.14 34.77
CA HIS A 274 17.42 26.65 33.81
C HIS A 274 18.62 27.41 34.42
N LEU A 275 19.03 27.05 35.64
CA LEU A 275 20.14 27.72 36.33
C LEU A 275 21.41 27.64 35.49
N SER A 276 22.06 28.79 35.28
CA SER A 276 23.23 28.85 34.42
C SER A 276 24.39 28.01 34.95
N GLN A 277 25.10 27.37 34.03
CA GLN A 277 26.23 26.48 34.28
C GLN A 277 27.40 26.88 33.38
N SER A 278 28.62 26.53 33.81
CA SER A 278 29.80 26.65 32.94
C SER A 278 29.76 25.58 31.86
N THR A 279 29.81 25.99 30.60
CA THR A 279 29.76 25.12 29.41
C THR A 279 30.65 25.69 28.30
N ASP A 280 31.13 24.84 27.40
CA ASP A 280 31.92 25.29 26.25
C ASP A 280 30.98 25.61 25.07
N ILE A 281 31.35 26.60 24.26
CA ILE A 281 30.64 26.95 23.02
C ILE A 281 31.63 26.95 21.86
N ILE A 282 31.23 26.36 20.74
CA ILE A 282 31.97 26.42 19.47
C ILE A 282 31.10 27.01 18.36
N GLY A 283 31.71 27.81 17.49
CA GLY A 283 31.05 28.41 16.32
C GLY A 283 30.54 29.84 16.54
N ARG A 284 29.97 30.42 15.49
CA ARG A 284 29.38 31.77 15.49
C ARG A 284 28.23 31.86 14.49
N ASP A 285 27.42 32.90 14.63
CA ASP A 285 26.36 33.21 13.68
C ASP A 285 26.91 33.93 12.44
N ALA A 286 26.12 33.88 11.37
CA ALA A 286 26.33 34.69 10.19
C ALA A 286 26.07 36.18 10.47
N PRO A 287 26.74 37.11 9.76
CA PRO A 287 26.36 38.52 9.80
C PRO A 287 24.95 38.72 9.22
N ALA A 288 24.37 39.91 9.40
CA ALA A 288 23.00 40.23 8.97
C ALA A 288 22.73 40.05 7.45
N SER A 289 23.77 40.04 6.63
CA SER A 289 23.68 39.71 5.21
C SER A 289 24.96 39.04 4.76
N VAL A 290 24.81 37.97 3.98
CA VAL A 290 25.90 37.19 3.43
C VAL A 290 25.77 37.14 1.90
N SER A 291 26.81 37.57 1.20
CA SER A 291 26.88 37.45 -0.26
C SER A 291 26.80 35.98 -0.68
N PRO A 292 26.15 35.63 -1.81
CA PRO A 292 26.20 34.29 -2.40
C PRO A 292 27.62 33.80 -2.70
N SER A 293 28.57 34.72 -2.94
CA SER A 293 29.98 34.39 -3.17
C SER A 293 30.80 34.14 -1.89
N ASN A 294 30.18 34.25 -0.71
CA ASN A 294 30.85 34.08 0.56
C ASN A 294 31.06 32.58 0.85
N THR A 295 32.31 32.18 1.04
CA THR A 295 32.69 30.78 1.30
C THR A 295 32.59 30.38 2.78
N GLY A 296 32.16 31.28 3.66
CA GLY A 296 31.91 31.03 5.08
C GLY A 296 30.62 30.25 5.29
N PHE A 297 30.55 29.58 6.44
CA PHE A 297 29.42 28.75 6.85
C PHE A 297 29.13 27.62 5.85
N SER A 298 30.17 27.15 5.16
CA SER A 298 30.15 26.06 4.18
C SER A 298 31.42 25.23 4.31
N ASP A 299 31.28 23.93 4.07
CA ASP A 299 32.29 22.87 4.07
C ASP A 299 32.63 22.37 2.65
N GLY A 300 32.23 23.11 1.60
CA GLY A 300 32.79 23.00 0.25
C GLY A 300 32.32 21.82 -0.62
N GLY A 301 31.11 21.30 -0.37
CA GLY A 301 30.44 20.29 -1.21
C GLY A 301 29.68 20.87 -2.41
N LEU A 302 28.64 20.16 -2.81
CA LEU A 302 27.77 20.51 -3.94
C LEU A 302 26.99 21.81 -3.67
N PHE A 303 26.57 22.03 -2.42
CA PHE A 303 25.72 23.12 -1.99
C PHE A 303 26.34 23.87 -0.82
N ALA A 304 26.36 25.20 -0.92
CA ALA A 304 26.75 26.01 0.23
C ALA A 304 25.72 25.83 1.35
N ARG A 305 26.18 25.65 2.59
CA ARG A 305 25.33 25.59 3.81
C ARG A 305 24.37 24.41 3.84
N ILE A 306 24.68 23.33 3.13
CA ILE A 306 24.17 22.00 3.44
C ILE A 306 25.37 21.18 3.92
N PRO A 307 25.28 20.45 5.04
CA PRO A 307 26.33 19.52 5.43
C PRO A 307 26.67 18.56 4.30
N ASN A 308 27.95 18.41 3.95
CA ASN A 308 28.39 17.50 2.89
C ASN A 308 27.84 16.07 3.05
N LEU A 309 27.61 15.62 4.28
CA LEU A 309 27.03 14.29 4.57
C LEU A 309 25.56 14.17 4.13
N LEU A 310 24.80 15.27 4.16
CA LEU A 310 23.38 15.34 3.78
C LEU A 310 23.17 15.66 2.30
N GLU A 311 24.24 15.96 1.57
CA GLU A 311 24.21 16.06 0.12
C GLU A 311 24.17 14.68 -0.54
N PRO A 312 23.77 14.59 -1.81
CA PRO A 312 24.01 13.39 -2.61
C PRO A 312 25.50 13.09 -2.76
N ALA A 313 25.86 11.81 -2.85
CA ALA A 313 27.24 11.39 -3.16
C ALA A 313 27.68 11.98 -4.50
N THR A 314 28.66 12.88 -4.46
CA THR A 314 29.22 13.55 -5.64
C THR A 314 30.72 13.80 -5.49
N PRO A 315 31.45 14.03 -6.60
CA PRO A 315 32.89 14.34 -6.54
C PRO A 315 33.23 15.58 -5.68
N GLU A 316 32.31 16.52 -5.54
CA GLU A 316 32.45 17.73 -4.72
C GLU A 316 32.60 17.38 -3.23
N ASN A 317 31.91 16.34 -2.75
CA ASN A 317 32.00 15.83 -1.39
C ASN A 317 32.82 14.53 -1.24
N ASP A 318 33.66 14.20 -2.23
CA ASP A 318 34.49 12.97 -2.27
C ASP A 318 33.64 11.69 -2.23
N ASP A 319 32.44 11.73 -2.82
CA ASP A 319 31.46 10.63 -2.88
C ASP A 319 31.06 10.11 -1.49
N LYS A 320 31.05 10.99 -0.48
CA LYS A 320 30.72 10.66 0.92
C LYS A 320 29.33 11.10 1.36
N GLY A 321 28.65 11.93 0.57
CA GLY A 321 27.25 12.29 0.82
C GLY A 321 26.34 11.07 0.85
N LEU A 322 25.30 11.10 1.67
CA LEU A 322 24.30 10.05 1.82
C LEU A 322 22.87 10.54 1.56
N GLY A 323 22.67 11.85 1.55
CA GLY A 323 21.34 12.45 1.49
C GLY A 323 20.76 12.53 0.09
N HIS A 324 19.46 12.68 0.06
CA HIS A 324 18.67 12.95 -1.13
C HIS A 324 17.94 14.25 -0.87
N LEU A 325 18.31 15.32 -1.56
CA LEU A 325 17.74 16.65 -1.35
C LEU A 325 16.49 16.81 -2.23
N VAL A 326 15.33 16.82 -1.58
CA VAL A 326 14.01 16.91 -2.21
C VAL A 326 13.75 18.35 -2.63
N PHE A 327 13.84 19.28 -1.66
CA PHE A 327 13.73 20.71 -1.92
C PHE A 327 15.00 21.41 -1.43
N LEU A 328 15.60 22.24 -2.28
CA LEU A 328 16.77 23.05 -1.93
C LEU A 328 16.37 24.37 -1.26
N LEU A 329 15.13 24.81 -1.47
CA LEU A 329 14.53 25.96 -0.82
C LEU A 329 13.03 25.68 -0.66
N THR A 330 12.41 26.09 0.44
CA THR A 330 10.95 25.99 0.65
C THR A 330 10.30 27.37 0.81
N ASP A 331 10.93 28.42 0.26
CA ASP A 331 10.36 29.76 0.18
C ASP A 331 9.21 29.78 -0.82
N ASP A 332 8.11 30.42 -0.43
CA ASP A 332 6.88 30.65 -1.20
C ASP A 332 6.22 31.88 -0.56
N ASP A 333 6.76 33.07 -0.83
CA ASP A 333 6.34 34.31 -0.17
C ASP A 333 6.31 35.55 -1.11
N TRP A 334 6.13 36.76 -0.57
CA TRP A 334 6.02 38.00 -1.37
C TRP A 334 7.32 38.80 -1.47
N ASN A 335 8.48 38.16 -1.33
CA ASN A 335 9.77 38.81 -1.50
C ASN A 335 10.70 37.97 -2.38
N ARG A 336 11.97 38.35 -2.53
CA ARG A 336 12.97 37.63 -3.37
C ARG A 336 14.27 37.43 -2.61
N THR A 337 14.15 37.17 -1.32
CA THR A 337 15.27 37.13 -0.39
C THR A 337 15.19 35.94 0.54
N THR A 338 16.26 35.15 0.53
CA THR A 338 16.48 34.13 1.54
C THR A 338 17.00 34.75 2.83
N TYR A 339 16.79 34.07 3.96
CA TYR A 339 17.17 34.55 5.28
C TYR A 339 18.65 34.95 5.33
N ARG A 340 18.93 36.26 5.48
CA ARG A 340 20.29 36.85 5.44
C ARG A 340 21.11 36.50 4.18
N GLY A 341 20.49 36.05 3.10
CA GLY A 341 21.17 35.50 1.92
C GLY A 341 21.79 34.12 2.17
N LEU A 342 21.21 33.35 3.10
CA LEU A 342 21.73 32.04 3.53
C LEU A 342 21.22 30.85 2.72
N GLY A 343 20.11 30.98 2.00
CA GLY A 343 19.48 29.86 1.28
C GLY A 343 20.40 29.20 0.23
N THR A 344 20.19 27.90 0.05
CA THR A 344 20.98 27.04 -0.86
C THR A 344 20.87 27.47 -2.32
N VAL A 345 19.66 27.86 -2.73
CA VAL A 345 19.37 28.43 -4.06
C VAL A 345 18.75 29.82 -3.88
N PRO A 346 18.82 30.68 -4.91
CA PRO A 346 18.14 31.97 -4.87
C PRO A 346 16.63 31.80 -4.81
N ASP A 347 16.01 32.63 -4.00
CA ASP A 347 14.59 32.96 -4.10
C ASP A 347 14.38 33.85 -5.34
N ALA A 348 13.59 33.37 -6.30
CA ALA A 348 13.51 33.92 -7.65
C ALA A 348 12.19 34.63 -7.98
N GLU A 349 11.13 34.37 -7.22
CA GLU A 349 9.78 34.90 -7.43
C GLU A 349 9.25 35.53 -6.14
N ASP A 350 8.21 36.36 -6.24
CA ASP A 350 7.59 37.12 -5.13
C ASP A 350 6.08 36.86 -5.08
N VAL A 351 5.72 35.59 -5.30
CA VAL A 351 4.35 35.12 -5.44
C VAL A 351 4.09 34.02 -4.42
N TRP A 352 3.09 34.23 -3.57
CA TRP A 352 2.58 33.18 -2.69
C TRP A 352 1.50 32.36 -3.40
N ASP A 353 1.86 31.17 -3.90
CA ASP A 353 0.94 30.29 -4.63
C ASP A 353 1.05 28.80 -4.29
N GLY A 354 1.86 28.44 -3.30
CA GLY A 354 2.07 27.04 -2.92
C GLY A 354 3.10 26.32 -3.78
N ILE A 355 4.01 27.06 -4.43
CA ILE A 355 5.12 26.53 -5.22
C ILE A 355 6.42 27.13 -4.64
N PRO A 356 7.45 26.32 -4.38
CA PRO A 356 8.74 26.89 -3.98
C PRO A 356 9.28 27.87 -5.03
N ASP A 357 9.80 29.02 -4.61
CA ASP A 357 10.28 30.14 -5.45
C ASP A 357 11.61 29.84 -6.18
N TYR A 358 11.81 28.61 -6.64
CA TYR A 358 12.94 28.20 -7.48
C TYR A 358 12.54 27.04 -8.43
N ASP A 359 13.26 26.92 -9.54
CA ASP A 359 13.06 25.85 -10.54
C ASP A 359 13.52 24.49 -9.96
N VAL A 360 12.57 23.77 -9.34
CA VAL A 360 12.78 22.46 -8.69
C VAL A 360 13.11 21.40 -9.73
N SER A 361 12.41 21.42 -10.88
CA SER A 361 12.53 20.45 -11.96
C SER A 361 13.90 20.46 -12.66
N ALA A 362 14.68 21.55 -12.51
CA ALA A 362 16.08 21.62 -12.88
C ALA A 362 16.97 20.58 -12.16
N TYR A 363 16.49 19.98 -11.07
CA TYR A 363 17.18 18.98 -10.26
C TYR A 363 16.49 17.61 -10.34
N ASP A 364 17.27 16.54 -10.15
CA ASP A 364 16.71 15.20 -9.96
C ASP A 364 16.25 14.99 -8.50
N ALA A 365 15.59 13.87 -8.22
CA ALA A 365 15.06 13.57 -6.89
C ALA A 365 16.12 13.40 -5.79
N ARG A 366 17.41 13.42 -6.14
CA ARG A 366 18.54 13.43 -5.20
C ARG A 366 19.04 14.84 -4.92
N GLY A 367 18.53 15.84 -5.66
CA GLY A 367 19.00 17.22 -5.65
C GLY A 367 20.18 17.47 -6.58
N VAL A 368 20.48 16.56 -7.53
CA VAL A 368 21.58 16.79 -8.50
C VAL A 368 21.02 17.50 -9.73
N ARG A 369 21.66 18.58 -10.15
CA ARG A 369 21.23 19.36 -11.32
C ARG A 369 21.24 18.49 -12.59
N ARG A 370 20.13 18.49 -13.32
CA ARG A 370 19.96 17.73 -14.56
C ARG A 370 20.75 18.35 -15.71
N SER A 371 21.21 17.53 -16.64
CA SER A 371 21.78 18.00 -17.91
C SER A 371 20.72 18.62 -18.83
N THR A 372 19.45 18.26 -18.63
CA THR A 372 18.30 18.79 -19.38
C THR A 372 17.16 18.96 -18.38
N ASN A 373 16.68 20.20 -18.23
CA ASN A 373 15.50 20.46 -17.43
C ASN A 373 14.24 20.01 -18.21
N PRO A 374 13.45 19.04 -17.70
CA PRO A 374 12.20 18.63 -18.33
C PRO A 374 11.11 19.72 -18.34
N ASP A 375 11.18 20.70 -17.42
CA ASP A 375 10.18 21.76 -17.28
C ASP A 375 10.83 23.12 -16.91
N PRO A 376 11.48 23.82 -17.86
CA PRO A 376 12.23 25.04 -17.56
C PRO A 376 11.39 26.18 -16.99
N GLY A 377 11.80 26.71 -15.83
CA GLY A 377 11.15 27.83 -15.14
C GLY A 377 10.57 27.41 -13.78
N ILE A 378 9.84 28.31 -13.14
CA ILE A 378 9.01 27.98 -11.98
C ILE A 378 7.59 27.76 -12.50
N THR A 379 7.06 26.58 -12.23
CA THR A 379 5.80 26.08 -12.77
C THR A 379 5.01 25.33 -11.70
N PRO A 380 3.71 25.07 -11.93
CA PRO A 380 2.93 24.21 -11.05
C PRO A 380 3.52 22.81 -10.81
N ALA A 381 4.39 22.30 -11.68
CA ALA A 381 5.03 21.00 -11.48
C ALA A 381 6.08 21.02 -10.35
N ASP A 382 6.69 22.19 -10.09
CA ASP A 382 7.81 22.34 -9.15
C ASP A 382 7.40 22.14 -7.69
N ARG A 383 6.12 22.25 -7.35
CA ARG A 383 5.62 21.89 -6.01
C ARG A 383 5.83 20.42 -5.66
N ARG A 384 6.13 19.54 -6.64
CA ARG A 384 6.17 18.08 -6.45
C ARG A 384 7.48 17.48 -6.93
N VAL A 385 8.06 16.64 -6.09
CA VAL A 385 9.22 15.80 -6.42
C VAL A 385 8.84 14.33 -6.33
N ASP A 386 9.04 13.59 -7.41
CA ASP A 386 8.86 12.14 -7.45
C ASP A 386 10.14 11.43 -6.97
N LEU A 387 10.07 10.77 -5.81
CA LEU A 387 11.19 10.03 -5.23
C LEU A 387 11.42 8.68 -5.90
N GLY A 388 10.49 8.24 -6.76
CA GLY A 388 10.52 6.92 -7.36
C GLY A 388 10.04 5.84 -6.39
N HIS A 389 10.59 4.63 -6.53
CA HIS A 389 10.26 3.50 -5.68
C HIS A 389 11.15 3.50 -4.43
N ILE A 390 10.52 3.59 -3.26
CA ILE A 390 11.13 3.28 -1.97
C ILE A 390 11.01 1.78 -1.75
N GLN A 391 12.13 1.10 -1.53
CA GLN A 391 12.16 -0.35 -1.32
C GLN A 391 11.41 -0.74 -0.02
N GLY A 392 10.62 -1.81 -0.09
CA GLY A 392 9.96 -2.39 1.07
C GLY A 392 10.95 -2.83 2.16
N GLY A 393 10.60 -2.57 3.42
CA GLY A 393 11.41 -2.87 4.61
C GLY A 393 12.55 -1.88 4.88
N ARG A 394 12.78 -0.89 3.99
CA ARG A 394 13.80 0.14 4.17
C ARG A 394 13.23 1.32 4.96
N GLU A 395 13.96 1.77 5.99
CA GLU A 395 13.57 2.92 6.81
C GLU A 395 14.08 4.22 6.19
N VAL A 396 13.16 5.17 6.01
CA VAL A 396 13.42 6.53 5.53
C VAL A 396 13.42 7.50 6.72
N VAL A 397 14.39 8.40 6.77
CA VAL A 397 14.44 9.49 7.74
C VAL A 397 14.47 10.81 6.98
N PHE A 398 13.45 11.63 7.14
CA PHE A 398 13.45 12.98 6.59
C PHE A 398 14.31 13.88 7.47
N PHE A 399 14.93 14.88 6.85
CA PHE A 399 15.64 15.92 7.55
C PHE A 399 15.31 17.29 6.97
N LEU A 400 15.38 18.30 7.83
CA LEU A 400 15.27 19.71 7.50
C LEU A 400 16.60 20.37 7.85
N VAL A 401 17.20 21.05 6.87
CA VAL A 401 18.34 21.93 7.05
C VAL A 401 17.79 23.34 7.16
N VAL A 402 18.04 24.01 8.28
CA VAL A 402 17.46 25.32 8.59
C VAL A 402 18.57 26.35 8.61
N ASN A 403 18.50 27.33 7.71
CA ASN A 403 19.39 28.48 7.69
C ASN A 403 18.80 29.61 8.55
N MET A 404 19.07 29.55 9.84
CA MET A 404 18.79 30.60 10.81
C MET A 404 19.76 30.50 11.97
N GLU A 405 20.11 31.61 12.61
CA GLU A 405 20.92 31.56 13.83
C GLU A 405 20.22 30.79 14.95
N ALA A 406 20.98 29.96 15.65
CA ALA A 406 20.51 29.40 16.90
C ALA A 406 20.48 30.49 17.99
N VAL A 407 19.45 30.47 18.83
CA VAL A 407 19.31 31.30 20.02
C VAL A 407 19.31 30.40 21.24
N HIS A 408 19.84 30.88 22.37
CA HIS A 408 19.84 30.12 23.62
C HIS A 408 19.12 30.89 24.72
N ASP A 409 17.85 30.53 24.91
CA ASP A 409 16.94 31.02 25.93
C ASP A 409 15.93 29.91 26.28
N PRO A 410 16.31 28.94 27.14
CA PRO A 410 15.50 27.76 27.43
C PRO A 410 14.11 28.08 28.01
N ASP A 411 13.96 29.24 28.67
CA ASP A 411 12.67 29.74 29.20
C ASP A 411 11.66 30.05 28.06
N ASN A 412 12.15 30.34 26.87
CA ASN A 412 11.37 30.57 25.65
C ASN A 412 11.49 29.41 24.65
N SER A 413 11.81 28.20 25.13
CA SER A 413 11.91 26.99 24.30
C SER A 413 12.91 27.09 23.16
N VAL A 414 13.93 27.94 23.26
CA VAL A 414 15.00 28.01 22.25
C VAL A 414 16.35 27.69 22.87
N VAL A 415 17.13 26.81 22.24
CA VAL A 415 18.42 26.36 22.79
C VAL A 415 19.50 26.27 21.71
N TYR A 416 20.75 26.44 22.10
CA TYR A 416 21.85 26.01 21.23
C TYR A 416 21.89 24.48 21.10
N PRO A 417 22.11 23.92 19.89
CA PRO A 417 22.31 22.49 19.71
C PRO A 417 23.43 21.96 20.63
N CYS A 418 23.27 20.73 21.12
CA CYS A 418 24.19 20.12 22.07
C CYS A 418 25.03 19.01 21.44
N LEU A 419 26.30 19.31 21.13
CA LEU A 419 27.22 18.36 20.52
C LEU A 419 27.64 17.25 21.50
N ARG A 420 27.93 17.62 22.75
CA ARG A 420 28.46 16.68 23.75
C ARG A 420 27.72 16.83 25.07
N LYS A 421 27.34 15.69 25.64
CA LYS A 421 26.61 15.60 26.90
C LYS A 421 27.45 14.92 27.98
N GLN A 422 27.22 15.30 29.23
CA GLN A 422 27.67 14.59 30.43
C GLN A 422 26.43 14.21 31.24
N GLY A 423 26.01 12.95 31.16
CA GLY A 423 24.64 12.58 31.51
C GLY A 423 23.66 13.30 30.56
N TYR A 424 22.66 13.99 31.09
CA TYR A 424 21.73 14.81 30.28
C TYR A 424 22.18 16.27 30.12
N ARG A 425 23.27 16.69 30.77
CA ARG A 425 23.72 18.09 30.72
C ARG A 425 24.58 18.31 29.48
N CYS A 426 24.30 19.36 28.72
CA CYS A 426 25.20 19.76 27.65
C CYS A 426 26.50 20.38 28.19
N VAL A 427 27.64 19.93 27.67
CA VAL A 427 28.97 20.44 28.04
C VAL A 427 29.72 21.09 26.87
N LEU A 428 29.23 20.92 25.64
CA LEU A 428 29.69 21.61 24.45
C LEU A 428 28.50 21.93 23.55
N HIS A 429 28.17 23.21 23.42
CA HIS A 429 27.12 23.68 22.52
C HIS A 429 27.70 24.11 21.16
N LEU A 430 26.92 23.91 20.11
CA LEU A 430 27.16 24.47 18.79
C LEU A 430 26.38 25.77 18.63
N LYS A 431 27.10 26.84 18.28
CA LYS A 431 26.52 28.10 17.84
C LYS A 431 26.74 28.24 16.33
N SER A 432 25.67 28.24 15.54
CA SER A 432 25.74 28.09 14.09
C SER A 432 24.58 28.85 13.42
N PRO A 433 24.76 29.39 12.19
CA PRO A 433 23.66 29.93 11.36
C PRO A 433 22.91 28.83 10.60
N LEU A 434 23.08 27.58 11.04
CA LEU A 434 22.57 26.38 10.42
C LEU A 434 22.22 25.39 11.52
N SER A 435 21.02 24.82 11.42
CA SER A 435 20.58 23.69 12.25
C SER A 435 20.07 22.55 11.36
N VAL A 436 20.11 21.33 11.89
CA VAL A 436 19.61 20.14 11.18
C VAL A 436 18.67 19.40 12.11
N PHE A 437 17.47 19.14 11.62
CA PHE A 437 16.43 18.41 12.34
C PHE A 437 16.03 17.17 11.56
N PHE A 438 15.97 16.03 12.25
CA PHE A 438 15.55 14.75 11.71
C PHE A 438 14.14 14.43 12.18
N SER A 439 13.39 13.71 11.34
CA SER A 439 12.12 13.09 11.75
C SER A 439 12.33 12.08 12.87
N LYS A 440 13.55 11.54 13.00
CA LYS A 440 13.96 10.69 14.10
C LYS A 440 14.44 11.51 15.29
N THR A 441 13.59 11.62 16.31
CA THR A 441 13.74 12.54 17.45
C THR A 441 15.06 12.36 18.17
N ARG A 442 15.47 11.12 18.44
CA ARG A 442 16.73 10.83 19.17
C ARG A 442 17.99 11.27 18.43
N TRP A 443 17.89 11.61 17.14
CA TRP A 443 19.02 12.10 16.35
C TRP A 443 19.18 13.62 16.40
N ASN A 444 18.23 14.34 16.98
CA ASN A 444 18.30 15.80 17.10
C ASN A 444 19.31 16.21 18.20
N LEU A 445 20.05 17.29 17.93
CA LEU A 445 21.15 17.74 18.80
C LEU A 445 20.67 18.58 19.98
N ASP A 446 19.59 19.30 19.78
CA ASP A 446 19.00 20.21 20.75
C ASP A 446 18.22 19.46 21.84
N GLN A 447 18.00 20.12 22.96
CA GLN A 447 17.32 19.54 24.12
C GLN A 447 15.91 20.10 24.20
N ASP A 448 14.94 19.25 24.55
CA ASP A 448 13.62 19.73 24.95
C ASP A 448 13.72 20.38 26.35
N SER A 449 13.71 21.72 26.40
CA SER A 449 13.77 22.48 27.64
C SER A 449 12.46 22.44 28.44
N GLN A 450 11.33 22.11 27.82
CA GLN A 450 10.04 21.97 28.51
C GLN A 450 9.95 20.60 29.20
N GLY A 451 10.44 19.55 28.55
CA GLY A 451 10.50 18.20 29.12
C GLY A 451 9.15 17.54 29.34
N GLU A 452 8.10 18.07 28.73
CA GLU A 452 6.76 17.50 28.77
C GLU A 452 6.69 16.26 27.87
N ARG A 453 5.98 15.22 28.33
CA ARG A 453 5.80 14.00 27.52
C ARG A 453 5.01 14.26 26.23
N GLN A 454 4.07 15.21 26.27
CA GLN A 454 3.31 15.64 25.10
C GLN A 454 3.89 16.99 24.67
N ALA A 455 4.74 16.98 23.64
CA ALA A 455 5.40 18.20 23.17
C ALA A 455 4.39 19.20 22.59
N THR A 456 3.34 18.70 21.93
CA THR A 456 2.22 19.50 21.46
C THR A 456 0.95 18.65 21.31
N VAL A 457 -0.20 19.29 21.35
CA VAL A 457 -1.48 18.70 20.95
C VAL A 457 -2.33 19.75 20.22
N ARG A 458 -2.70 19.44 18.98
CA ARG A 458 -3.37 20.37 18.07
C ARG A 458 -4.64 19.76 17.50
N ALA A 459 -5.59 20.61 17.12
CA ALA A 459 -6.76 20.23 16.34
C ALA A 459 -6.38 20.03 14.87
N THR A 460 -6.92 18.99 14.24
CA THR A 460 -6.84 18.81 12.79
C THR A 460 -8.13 19.31 12.13
N GLY A 461 -8.08 19.68 10.85
CA GLY A 461 -9.27 20.04 10.08
C GLY A 461 -9.88 21.40 10.43
N CYS A 462 -9.10 22.29 11.05
CA CYS A 462 -9.46 23.69 11.25
C CYS A 462 -8.21 24.56 11.28
N ALA A 463 -8.38 25.83 10.92
CA ALA A 463 -7.29 26.77 10.76
C ALA A 463 -6.58 27.09 12.08
N TYR A 464 -5.29 27.34 11.97
CA TYR A 464 -4.47 27.96 12.99
C TYR A 464 -4.95 29.39 13.27
N ASP A 465 -4.86 29.79 14.53
CA ASP A 465 -5.16 31.14 14.99
C ASP A 465 -4.04 31.49 15.98
N GLU A 466 -3.18 32.44 15.62
CA GLU A 466 -2.06 32.90 16.46
C GLU A 466 -2.52 33.32 17.87
N ALA A 467 -3.76 33.82 17.98
CA ALA A 467 -4.31 34.26 19.24
C ALA A 467 -4.89 33.10 20.07
N CYS A 468 -4.70 31.86 19.63
CA CYS A 468 -4.93 30.64 20.38
C CYS A 468 -3.67 30.26 21.18
N TYR A 469 -3.48 30.94 22.32
CA TYR A 469 -2.37 30.69 23.26
C TYR A 469 -2.89 30.66 24.71
N PRO A 470 -2.48 29.73 25.62
CA PRO A 470 -1.63 28.54 25.45
C PRO A 470 -2.41 27.28 25.00
N LEU A 471 -1.70 26.17 24.73
CA LEU A 471 -2.19 24.85 24.26
C LEU A 471 -3.42 24.27 25.00
N THR A 472 -3.82 24.84 26.13
CA THR A 472 -5.08 24.60 26.81
C THR A 472 -6.22 25.43 26.19
N GLY A 473 -6.69 25.03 25.00
CA GLY A 473 -8.05 25.27 24.50
C GLY A 473 -8.76 26.56 24.93
N GLN A 474 -8.35 27.69 24.36
CA GLN A 474 -9.00 28.99 24.52
C GLN A 474 -10.33 29.07 23.73
N PRO A 475 -11.18 30.10 23.91
CA PRO A 475 -12.41 30.28 23.10
C PRO A 475 -12.17 30.30 21.58
N ARG A 476 -10.93 30.62 21.14
CA ARG A 476 -10.51 30.62 19.73
C ARG A 476 -10.13 29.26 19.16
N GLY A 477 -9.86 28.25 20.00
CA GLY A 477 -9.58 26.90 19.52
C GLY A 477 -10.82 26.21 18.97
N CYS A 478 -10.65 25.24 18.09
CA CYS A 478 -11.74 24.48 17.47
C CYS A 478 -12.34 23.50 18.47
N PHE A 479 -13.67 23.51 18.60
CA PHE A 479 -14.34 22.56 19.48
C PHE A 479 -14.34 21.17 18.83
N LEU A 480 -13.75 20.21 19.52
CA LEU A 480 -13.69 18.82 19.07
C LEU A 480 -14.75 18.00 19.82
N PRO A 481 -15.87 17.62 19.16
CA PRO A 481 -17.00 17.00 19.83
C PRO A 481 -16.66 15.67 20.49
N SER A 482 -15.80 14.86 19.87
CA SER A 482 -15.38 13.55 20.39
C SER A 482 -14.56 13.62 21.67
N GLN A 483 -13.90 14.75 21.94
CA GLN A 483 -13.03 14.95 23.10
C GLN A 483 -13.66 15.91 24.13
N GLY A 484 -14.75 16.59 23.78
CA GLY A 484 -15.42 17.55 24.66
C GLY A 484 -14.57 18.77 25.05
N ARG A 485 -13.54 19.11 24.25
CA ARG A 485 -12.60 20.22 24.51
C ARG A 485 -12.30 21.01 23.25
N ARG A 486 -11.80 22.24 23.41
CA ARG A 486 -11.21 23.04 22.33
C ARG A 486 -9.71 22.77 22.23
N LEU A 487 -9.18 22.71 21.02
CA LEU A 487 -7.74 22.68 20.74
C LEU A 487 -7.43 23.69 19.63
N CYS A 488 -6.25 24.28 19.64
CA CYS A 488 -5.80 25.19 18.58
C CYS A 488 -5.56 24.39 17.30
N GLY A 489 -5.95 24.93 16.14
CA GLY A 489 -5.48 24.42 14.85
C GLY A 489 -3.95 24.53 14.75
N TRP A 490 -3.38 24.01 13.67
CA TRP A 490 -1.94 24.08 13.43
C TRP A 490 -1.57 24.48 12.00
N LEU A 491 -2.40 24.16 11.00
CA LEU A 491 -2.24 24.67 9.63
C LEU A 491 -3.03 25.96 9.44
N PRO A 492 -2.50 26.98 8.74
CA PRO A 492 -3.26 28.16 8.37
C PRO A 492 -4.41 27.83 7.40
N GLU A 493 -5.35 28.76 7.25
CA GLU A 493 -6.58 28.53 6.46
C GLU A 493 -6.28 28.28 4.98
N ASP A 494 -5.37 29.04 4.39
CA ASP A 494 -4.93 28.92 3.00
C ASP A 494 -4.27 27.55 2.73
N ALA A 495 -3.45 27.04 3.65
CA ALA A 495 -2.86 25.71 3.52
C ALA A 495 -3.93 24.61 3.56
N LEU A 496 -4.97 24.77 4.38
CA LEU A 496 -6.10 23.84 4.42
C LEU A 496 -6.98 23.91 3.16
N GLU A 497 -7.13 25.08 2.56
CA GLU A 497 -7.82 25.27 1.28
C GLU A 497 -7.00 24.67 0.13
N ARG A 498 -5.69 24.96 0.09
CA ARG A 498 -4.72 24.44 -0.89
C ARG A 498 -4.71 22.93 -0.94
N LEU A 499 -4.68 22.26 0.22
CA LEU A 499 -4.78 20.80 0.31
C LEU A 499 -6.05 20.22 -0.35
N GLN A 500 -7.14 21.00 -0.41
CA GLN A 500 -8.41 20.58 -1.02
C GLN A 500 -8.47 20.83 -2.53
N GLU A 501 -7.46 21.46 -3.11
CA GLU A 501 -7.38 21.64 -4.56
C GLU A 501 -7.10 20.32 -5.27
N ALA A 502 -7.48 20.26 -6.56
CA ALA A 502 -7.32 19.07 -7.38
C ALA A 502 -5.85 18.64 -7.51
N ASP A 503 -4.93 19.60 -7.56
CA ASP A 503 -3.49 19.36 -7.68
C ASP A 503 -2.92 18.68 -6.43
N TYR A 504 -3.50 18.96 -5.25
CA TYR A 504 -3.19 18.29 -3.97
C TYR A 504 -4.06 17.04 -3.73
N GLY A 505 -4.76 16.58 -4.76
CA GLY A 505 -5.58 15.38 -4.72
C GLY A 505 -6.88 15.52 -3.93
N ASN A 506 -7.36 16.74 -3.70
CA ASN A 506 -8.53 17.03 -2.84
C ASN A 506 -8.36 16.39 -1.45
N THR A 507 -7.20 16.61 -0.83
CA THR A 507 -6.86 16.00 0.45
C THR A 507 -7.58 16.68 1.59
N HIS A 508 -8.40 15.91 2.31
CA HIS A 508 -9.11 16.38 3.48
C HIS A 508 -8.55 15.81 4.79
N PHE A 509 -8.56 16.65 5.83
CA PHE A 509 -8.28 16.25 7.22
C PHE A 509 -9.52 16.55 8.07
N PRO A 510 -10.27 15.52 8.52
CA PRO A 510 -11.45 15.75 9.33
C PRO A 510 -11.09 16.35 10.69
N LEU A 511 -12.07 17.04 11.31
CA LEU A 511 -11.95 17.54 12.67
C LEU A 511 -11.55 16.42 13.63
N GLY A 512 -10.40 16.59 14.27
CA GLY A 512 -9.77 15.60 15.14
C GLY A 512 -8.65 16.20 15.96
N GLN A 513 -7.76 15.36 16.47
CA GLN A 513 -6.56 15.81 17.17
C GLN A 513 -5.33 15.11 16.59
N VAL A 514 -4.20 15.80 16.66
CA VAL A 514 -2.86 15.28 16.39
C VAL A 514 -1.95 15.69 17.54
N ASP A 515 -1.04 14.81 17.93
CA ASP A 515 -0.11 15.01 19.02
C ASP A 515 1.29 14.56 18.65
N VAL A 516 2.28 15.23 19.24
CA VAL A 516 3.69 14.85 19.18
C VAL A 516 4.13 14.43 20.58
N ILE A 517 4.68 13.23 20.68
CA ILE A 517 5.14 12.65 21.94
C ILE A 517 6.66 12.82 22.04
N ALA A 518 7.12 13.33 23.18
CA ALA A 518 8.53 13.51 23.50
C ALA A 518 8.97 12.60 24.65
N GLU A 519 10.29 12.35 24.70
CA GLU A 519 10.93 11.70 25.83
C GLU A 519 11.31 12.77 26.88
N PRO A 520 10.92 12.62 28.16
CA PRO A 520 11.32 13.57 29.19
C PRO A 520 12.85 13.72 29.28
N ALA A 521 13.33 14.96 29.22
CA ALA A 521 14.76 15.30 29.16
C ALA A 521 15.54 14.72 27.94
N GLY A 522 14.83 14.27 26.91
CA GLY A 522 15.38 13.87 25.62
C GLY A 522 15.57 15.05 24.65
N PRO A 523 15.95 14.77 23.40
CA PRO A 523 15.96 15.77 22.34
C PRO A 523 14.56 16.25 21.96
N MET A 524 14.47 17.41 21.32
CA MET A 524 13.20 17.95 20.84
C MET A 524 12.71 17.17 19.60
N PRO A 525 11.45 16.72 19.57
CA PRO A 525 10.86 16.10 18.36
C PRO A 525 10.44 17.18 17.37
N HIS A 526 11.07 17.24 16.20
CA HIS A 526 10.82 18.32 15.23
C HIS A 526 9.76 18.01 14.17
N VAL A 527 9.14 16.82 14.18
CA VAL A 527 8.21 16.41 13.13
C VAL A 527 6.87 15.96 13.69
N LEU A 528 5.83 16.64 13.24
CA LEU A 528 4.44 16.24 13.36
C LEU A 528 4.04 15.51 12.08
N SER A 529 3.49 14.30 12.20
CA SER A 529 2.96 13.55 11.07
C SER A 529 1.49 13.22 11.24
N HIS A 530 0.69 13.41 10.18
CA HIS A 530 -0.73 13.08 10.23
C HIS A 530 -1.23 12.47 8.90
N PRO A 531 -1.71 11.21 8.89
CA PRO A 531 -2.28 10.61 7.69
C PRO A 531 -3.69 11.11 7.41
N SER A 532 -4.03 11.27 6.12
CA SER A 532 -5.41 11.55 5.73
C SER A 532 -6.26 10.29 5.92
N LEU A 533 -7.27 10.41 6.77
CA LEU A 533 -8.24 9.33 6.99
C LEU A 533 -9.28 9.23 5.88
N VAL A 534 -9.28 10.11 4.88
CA VAL A 534 -10.33 10.13 3.85
C VAL A 534 -9.77 10.11 2.43
N THR A 535 -8.49 10.44 2.28
CA THR A 535 -7.77 10.47 1.00
C THR A 535 -6.61 9.47 1.10
N PRO A 536 -6.81 8.21 0.67
CA PRO A 536 -5.80 7.15 0.81
C PRO A 536 -4.46 7.52 0.18
N GLY A 537 -3.37 7.11 0.82
CA GLY A 537 -2.01 7.35 0.31
C GLY A 537 -1.57 8.81 0.40
N ARG A 538 -2.20 9.59 1.28
CA ARG A 538 -1.81 10.97 1.58
C ARG A 538 -1.56 11.11 3.07
N TRP A 539 -0.43 11.71 3.43
CA TRP A 539 -0.15 12.13 4.80
C TRP A 539 0.69 13.39 4.80
N ILE A 540 0.56 14.18 5.85
CA ILE A 540 1.33 15.41 6.02
C ILE A 540 2.47 15.19 6.99
N LEU A 541 3.60 15.82 6.70
CA LEU A 541 4.70 16.07 7.61
C LEU A 541 4.81 17.58 7.82
N GLY A 542 4.68 18.04 9.07
CA GLY A 542 4.97 19.39 9.49
C GLY A 542 6.27 19.41 10.30
N PHE A 543 7.15 20.35 10.01
CA PHE A 543 8.39 20.56 10.74
C PHE A 543 8.30 21.78 11.65
N GLU A 544 8.92 21.66 12.81
CA GLU A 544 9.35 22.79 13.65
C GLU A 544 10.82 23.11 13.33
N ASP A 545 11.17 24.38 13.13
CA ASP A 545 12.48 24.81 12.63
C ASP A 545 13.40 25.46 13.67
N LEU A 546 12.92 25.61 14.91
CA LEU A 546 13.68 26.20 16.02
C LEU A 546 14.26 25.14 16.95
N ASN A 547 15.58 25.17 17.18
CA ASN A 547 16.20 24.35 18.22
C ASN A 547 15.54 24.61 19.58
N GLY A 548 15.16 23.57 20.32
CA GLY A 548 14.39 23.63 21.58
C GLY A 548 12.88 23.64 21.36
N GLY A 549 12.46 23.88 20.12
CA GLY A 549 11.11 23.73 19.63
C GLY A 549 10.26 24.98 19.60
N GLY A 550 10.79 26.16 19.97
CA GLY A 550 10.11 27.43 19.76
C GLY A 550 8.65 27.45 20.23
N ASP A 551 7.74 27.73 19.30
CA ASP A 551 6.29 27.82 19.54
C ASP A 551 5.54 26.49 19.34
N ARG A 552 6.22 25.44 18.83
CA ARG A 552 5.74 24.06 18.76
C ARG A 552 4.43 23.94 17.99
N ASP A 553 4.28 24.68 16.91
CA ASP A 553 3.14 24.59 16.01
C ASP A 553 3.39 23.69 14.79
N TYR A 554 4.67 23.40 14.49
CA TYR A 554 5.13 22.48 13.45
C TYR A 554 4.64 22.84 12.03
N ASN A 555 4.31 24.12 11.79
CA ASN A 555 3.84 24.58 10.48
C ASN A 555 4.90 25.38 9.70
N ASP A 556 6.13 25.49 10.23
CA ASP A 556 7.23 26.21 9.60
C ASP A 556 7.54 25.69 8.20
N VAL A 557 7.52 24.37 8.02
CA VAL A 557 7.56 23.70 6.71
C VAL A 557 6.59 22.53 6.70
N VAL A 558 5.62 22.59 5.79
CA VAL A 558 4.58 21.57 5.64
C VAL A 558 4.71 20.89 4.29
N LEU A 559 4.80 19.56 4.33
CA LEU A 559 4.92 18.71 3.17
C LEU A 559 3.80 17.69 3.15
N GLN A 560 3.30 17.36 1.96
CA GLN A 560 2.43 16.22 1.75
C GLN A 560 3.22 15.08 1.09
N LEU A 561 3.19 13.92 1.72
CA LEU A 561 3.66 12.68 1.12
C LEU A 561 2.52 11.98 0.40
N VAL A 562 2.83 11.57 -0.83
CA VAL A 562 1.87 11.13 -1.85
C VAL A 562 2.33 9.78 -2.36
N SER A 563 1.60 8.74 -1.96
CA SER A 563 1.71 7.38 -2.46
C SER A 563 0.46 7.04 -3.28
N PRO A 564 0.59 6.46 -4.49
CA PRO A 564 -0.54 5.85 -5.17
C PRO A 564 -1.03 4.65 -4.37
N VAL A 565 -2.32 4.63 -4.02
CA VAL A 565 -2.93 3.44 -3.41
C VAL A 565 -3.59 2.63 -4.52
N PRO A 566 -3.13 1.39 -4.76
CA PRO A 566 -3.71 0.58 -5.82
C PRO A 566 -5.13 0.14 -5.45
N THR A 567 -5.98 -0.02 -6.46
CA THR A 567 -7.29 -0.67 -6.31
C THR A 567 -7.10 -2.15 -6.01
N GLY A 568 -7.94 -2.70 -5.14
CA GLY A 568 -8.01 -4.14 -4.93
C GLY A 568 -8.69 -4.82 -6.10
N VAL A 569 -8.14 -5.94 -6.58
CA VAL A 569 -8.73 -6.72 -7.69
C VAL A 569 -8.81 -8.19 -7.31
N VAL A 570 -10.01 -8.75 -7.47
CA VAL A 570 -10.22 -10.20 -7.38
C VAL A 570 -10.89 -10.73 -8.64
N ARG A 571 -10.42 -11.88 -9.11
CA ARG A 571 -11.00 -12.61 -10.25
C ARG A 571 -11.12 -14.09 -9.91
N SER A 572 -12.33 -14.62 -10.00
CA SER A 572 -12.55 -16.05 -9.83
C SER A 572 -11.99 -16.82 -11.02
N PRO A 573 -11.58 -18.10 -10.83
CA PRO A 573 -11.46 -19.02 -11.95
C PRO A 573 -12.82 -19.24 -12.62
N SER A 574 -12.81 -19.98 -13.73
CA SER A 574 -14.06 -20.56 -14.24
C SER A 574 -14.74 -21.37 -13.13
N LEU A 575 -16.03 -21.11 -12.94
CA LEU A 575 -16.87 -21.79 -11.96
C LEU A 575 -17.28 -23.20 -12.40
N VAL A 576 -16.90 -23.59 -13.61
CA VAL A 576 -17.08 -24.94 -14.15
C VAL A 576 -15.82 -25.75 -13.90
N SER A 577 -15.97 -26.93 -13.29
CA SER A 577 -14.86 -27.81 -12.93
C SER A 577 -14.12 -28.39 -14.14
N GLN A 578 -14.82 -28.57 -15.27
CA GLN A 578 -14.27 -29.04 -16.54
C GLN A 578 -14.70 -28.11 -17.68
N PRO A 579 -14.00 -26.97 -17.87
CA PRO A 579 -14.29 -26.05 -18.95
C PRO A 579 -14.08 -26.74 -20.31
N SER A 580 -14.90 -26.37 -21.30
CA SER A 580 -14.90 -26.88 -22.67
C SER A 580 -15.39 -25.78 -23.61
N SER A 581 -15.19 -25.89 -24.92
CA SER A 581 -15.67 -24.85 -25.84
C SER A 581 -17.20 -24.93 -26.06
N PRO A 582 -17.87 -23.84 -26.47
CA PRO A 582 -19.26 -23.91 -26.89
C PRO A 582 -19.51 -24.94 -28.00
N GLU A 583 -18.61 -25.07 -28.97
CA GLU A 583 -18.72 -26.01 -30.08
C GLU A 583 -18.63 -27.47 -29.62
N GLU A 584 -17.79 -27.77 -28.62
CA GLU A 584 -17.65 -29.10 -28.05
C GLU A 584 -18.92 -29.53 -27.28
N THR A 585 -19.59 -28.57 -26.64
CA THR A 585 -20.76 -28.86 -25.78
C THR A 585 -22.11 -28.70 -26.50
N GLY A 586 -22.15 -27.93 -27.59
CA GLY A 586 -23.38 -27.49 -28.25
C GLY A 586 -24.21 -26.51 -27.42
N CYS A 587 -23.65 -25.97 -26.33
CA CYS A 587 -24.35 -25.14 -25.35
C CYS A 587 -23.55 -23.88 -25.02
N THR A 588 -24.23 -22.85 -24.54
CA THR A 588 -23.65 -21.58 -24.08
C THR A 588 -24.37 -21.13 -22.82
N VAL A 589 -23.71 -20.39 -21.95
CA VAL A 589 -24.37 -19.71 -20.83
C VAL A 589 -25.25 -18.60 -21.42
N SER A 590 -26.54 -18.62 -21.09
CA SER A 590 -27.51 -17.61 -21.53
C SER A 590 -27.79 -16.57 -20.45
N ARG A 591 -27.77 -16.98 -19.18
CA ARG A 591 -28.04 -16.09 -18.04
C ARG A 591 -27.06 -16.34 -16.91
N ILE A 592 -26.66 -15.27 -16.24
CA ILE A 592 -25.90 -15.30 -14.99
C ILE A 592 -26.64 -14.50 -13.94
N ARG A 593 -26.73 -15.06 -12.74
CA ARG A 593 -27.14 -14.37 -11.51
C ARG A 593 -25.93 -14.22 -10.62
N LEU A 594 -25.67 -12.99 -10.19
CA LEU A 594 -24.70 -12.70 -9.13
C LEU A 594 -25.45 -12.05 -7.98
N ARG A 595 -25.45 -12.72 -6.83
CA ARG A 595 -25.88 -12.15 -5.55
C ARG A 595 -24.62 -11.93 -4.72
N LYS A 596 -24.55 -10.81 -4.02
CA LYS A 596 -23.41 -10.50 -3.15
C LYS A 596 -23.87 -9.89 -1.84
N SER A 597 -22.99 -10.00 -0.85
CA SER A 597 -23.01 -9.21 0.36
C SER A 597 -21.66 -8.53 0.48
N ASP A 598 -21.66 -7.21 0.49
CA ASP A 598 -20.48 -6.40 0.80
C ASP A 598 -20.82 -5.40 1.90
N GLY A 599 -19.79 -4.91 2.58
CA GLY A 599 -19.94 -4.02 3.70
C GLY A 599 -18.92 -2.89 3.69
N GLY A 600 -19.37 -1.74 4.20
CA GLY A 600 -18.55 -0.63 4.68
C GLY A 600 -19.35 0.11 5.75
N ALA A 601 -18.72 0.44 6.88
CA ALA A 601 -19.36 1.29 7.88
C ALA A 601 -19.65 2.66 7.24
N VAL A 602 -20.93 3.07 7.17
CA VAL A 602 -21.42 4.41 6.75
C VAL A 602 -20.56 5.07 5.65
N CYS A 603 -20.74 4.63 4.42
CA CYS A 603 -20.02 5.14 3.27
C CYS A 603 -20.95 5.65 2.18
N ASP A 604 -20.74 6.90 1.76
CA ASP A 604 -21.18 7.42 0.45
C ASP A 604 -20.20 6.99 -0.67
N ALA A 605 -19.46 5.90 -0.48
CA ALA A 605 -18.39 5.46 -1.38
C ALA A 605 -18.93 4.95 -2.72
N ALA A 606 -18.11 5.09 -3.78
CA ALA A 606 -18.35 4.42 -5.04
C ALA A 606 -18.50 2.89 -4.81
N PRO A 607 -19.55 2.25 -5.35
CA PRO A 607 -19.79 0.84 -5.12
C PRO A 607 -18.64 -0.02 -5.67
N ILE A 608 -18.34 -1.13 -4.97
CA ILE A 608 -17.46 -2.18 -5.51
C ILE A 608 -17.97 -2.57 -6.90
N GLN A 609 -17.09 -2.53 -7.90
CA GLN A 609 -17.49 -2.78 -9.27
C GLN A 609 -17.41 -4.27 -9.54
N TYR A 610 -18.56 -4.90 -9.78
CA TYR A 610 -18.65 -6.32 -10.14
C TYR A 610 -18.84 -6.48 -11.64
N ALA A 611 -18.26 -7.53 -12.22
CA ALA A 611 -18.54 -7.95 -13.58
C ALA A 611 -18.53 -9.47 -13.69
N VAL A 612 -19.27 -9.99 -14.65
CA VAL A 612 -19.31 -11.42 -15.00
C VAL A 612 -18.87 -11.63 -16.44
N ALA A 613 -18.34 -12.79 -16.75
CA ALA A 613 -17.97 -13.19 -18.10
C ALA A 613 -18.28 -14.67 -18.31
N THR A 614 -18.40 -15.11 -19.55
CA THR A 614 -18.73 -16.49 -19.95
C THR A 614 -17.59 -17.19 -20.69
N ASP A 615 -16.53 -16.46 -21.01
CA ASP A 615 -15.39 -16.84 -21.85
C ASP A 615 -14.07 -16.77 -21.07
N CYS A 616 -14.09 -17.19 -19.81
CA CYS A 616 -12.95 -17.02 -18.89
C CYS A 616 -11.78 -17.98 -19.17
N ARG A 617 -11.95 -18.97 -20.05
CA ARG A 617 -10.89 -19.76 -20.66
C ARG A 617 -10.92 -19.65 -22.18
N VAL A 618 -9.79 -19.98 -22.78
CA VAL A 618 -9.68 -20.30 -24.21
C VAL A 618 -9.46 -21.81 -24.30
N CYS A 619 -10.40 -22.52 -24.92
CA CYS A 619 -10.37 -23.99 -25.03
C CYS A 619 -10.10 -24.42 -26.46
N TRP A 620 -9.16 -25.34 -26.64
CA TRP A 620 -8.86 -25.95 -27.93
C TRP A 620 -8.38 -27.39 -27.76
N GLY A 621 -9.04 -28.33 -28.43
CA GLY A 621 -8.69 -29.76 -28.39
C GLY A 621 -8.79 -30.37 -26.98
N GLY A 622 -9.82 -29.99 -26.22
CA GLY A 622 -10.02 -30.43 -24.83
C GLY A 622 -9.04 -29.83 -23.80
N VAL A 623 -8.15 -28.90 -24.20
CA VAL A 623 -7.27 -28.17 -23.30
C VAL A 623 -7.76 -26.73 -23.14
N CYS A 624 -7.88 -26.25 -21.91
CA CYS A 624 -8.36 -24.90 -21.61
C CYS A 624 -7.33 -24.12 -20.78
N MET A 625 -7.01 -22.91 -21.23
CA MET A 625 -6.11 -21.98 -20.53
C MET A 625 -6.87 -20.72 -20.09
N PRO A 626 -6.46 -20.03 -19.00
CA PRO A 626 -7.06 -18.75 -18.61
C PRO A 626 -7.10 -17.76 -19.78
N ASN A 627 -8.25 -17.13 -20.01
CA ASN A 627 -8.36 -16.01 -20.94
C ASN A 627 -7.90 -14.73 -20.22
N PRO A 628 -6.82 -14.05 -20.65
CA PRO A 628 -6.39 -12.81 -20.01
C PRO A 628 -7.38 -11.65 -20.21
N THR A 629 -8.19 -11.70 -21.28
CA THR A 629 -9.16 -10.67 -21.64
C THR A 629 -10.56 -11.26 -21.88
N PRO A 630 -11.26 -11.76 -20.84
CA PRO A 630 -12.65 -12.17 -20.96
C PRO A 630 -13.55 -11.01 -21.36
N THR A 631 -14.66 -11.32 -22.00
CA THR A 631 -15.69 -10.35 -22.37
C THR A 631 -16.55 -10.04 -21.14
N TRP A 632 -16.13 -9.02 -20.40
CA TRP A 632 -16.76 -8.63 -19.13
C TRP A 632 -18.07 -7.86 -19.32
N HIS A 633 -19.09 -8.29 -18.59
CA HIS A 633 -20.38 -7.60 -18.44
C HIS A 633 -20.45 -6.94 -17.06
N PRO A 634 -20.33 -5.60 -16.97
CA PRO A 634 -20.46 -4.88 -15.71
C PRO A 634 -21.85 -5.04 -15.10
N LEU A 635 -21.91 -5.11 -13.76
CA LEU A 635 -23.16 -5.21 -13.01
C LEU A 635 -23.42 -3.91 -12.23
N THR A 636 -24.65 -3.41 -12.31
CA THR A 636 -25.11 -2.29 -11.48
C THR A 636 -25.68 -2.82 -10.18
N LEU A 637 -24.87 -2.83 -9.11
CA LEU A 637 -25.26 -3.32 -7.78
C LEU A 637 -25.12 -2.20 -6.74
N ARG A 638 -26.16 -1.99 -5.93
CA ARG A 638 -26.10 -1.10 -4.76
C ARG A 638 -25.17 -1.67 -3.68
N ALA A 639 -24.63 -0.84 -2.79
CA ALA A 639 -23.88 -1.30 -1.62
C ALA A 639 -24.73 -2.17 -0.67
N GLY A 640 -24.10 -3.06 0.09
CA GLY A 640 -24.78 -4.00 0.98
C GLY A 640 -25.24 -5.26 0.24
N ASP A 641 -26.36 -5.84 0.70
CA ASP A 641 -26.95 -6.98 0.00
C ASP A 641 -27.61 -6.53 -1.32
N ALA A 642 -27.12 -7.10 -2.42
CA ALA A 642 -27.65 -6.83 -3.76
C ALA A 642 -27.52 -8.05 -4.67
N GLU A 643 -28.32 -8.03 -5.75
CA GLU A 643 -28.40 -9.10 -6.72
C GLU A 643 -28.67 -8.52 -8.11
N ALA A 644 -28.07 -9.12 -9.13
CA ALA A 644 -28.37 -8.85 -10.53
C ALA A 644 -28.50 -10.17 -11.29
N VAL A 645 -29.41 -10.18 -12.27
CA VAL A 645 -29.54 -11.21 -13.29
C VAL A 645 -29.30 -10.54 -14.63
N ILE A 646 -28.36 -11.08 -15.41
CA ILE A 646 -27.98 -10.53 -16.71
C ILE A 646 -28.10 -11.59 -17.79
N ASP A 647 -28.61 -11.17 -18.94
CA ASP A 647 -28.59 -11.95 -20.18
C ASP A 647 -27.21 -11.78 -20.85
N VAL A 648 -26.53 -12.91 -21.07
CA VAL A 648 -25.18 -12.98 -21.66
C VAL A 648 -25.17 -13.75 -22.97
N SER A 649 -26.35 -14.01 -23.55
CA SER A 649 -26.51 -14.73 -24.82
C SER A 649 -25.76 -14.09 -25.99
N GLY A 650 -25.53 -12.77 -25.95
CA GLY A 650 -24.77 -12.02 -26.96
C GLY A 650 -23.25 -12.27 -26.94
N THR A 651 -22.72 -12.91 -25.89
CA THR A 651 -21.30 -13.31 -25.76
C THR A 651 -21.25 -14.79 -25.39
N PRO A 652 -21.56 -15.68 -26.34
CA PRO A 652 -21.78 -17.09 -26.06
C PRO A 652 -20.49 -17.79 -25.60
N GLY A 653 -20.42 -18.13 -24.32
CA GLY A 653 -19.33 -18.90 -23.71
C GLY A 653 -19.88 -19.89 -22.69
N THR A 654 -19.08 -20.87 -22.28
CA THR A 654 -19.49 -21.99 -21.39
C THR A 654 -18.82 -21.94 -20.01
N GLN A 655 -18.02 -20.91 -19.76
CA GLN A 655 -17.03 -20.89 -18.68
C GLN A 655 -17.22 -19.64 -17.82
N PRO A 656 -18.34 -19.58 -17.07
CA PRO A 656 -18.68 -18.42 -16.27
C PRO A 656 -17.60 -18.13 -15.22
N CYS A 657 -17.26 -16.86 -15.04
CA CYS A 657 -16.49 -16.36 -13.92
C CYS A 657 -16.93 -14.94 -13.56
N TRP A 658 -16.41 -14.41 -12.46
CA TRP A 658 -16.68 -13.05 -12.02
C TRP A 658 -15.39 -12.36 -11.57
N LYS A 659 -15.44 -11.02 -11.55
CA LYS A 659 -14.42 -10.19 -10.93
C LYS A 659 -15.05 -9.09 -10.09
N ALA A 660 -14.29 -8.58 -9.13
CA ALA A 660 -14.60 -7.37 -8.41
C ALA A 660 -13.39 -6.45 -8.34
N VAL A 661 -13.64 -5.15 -8.49
CA VAL A 661 -12.65 -4.08 -8.29
C VAL A 661 -13.09 -3.26 -7.08
N LEU A 662 -12.24 -3.22 -6.07
CA LEU A 662 -12.45 -2.52 -4.82
C LEU A 662 -11.64 -1.22 -4.84
N ALA A 663 -12.30 -0.10 -4.54
CA ALA A 663 -11.58 1.16 -4.34
C ALA A 663 -10.66 1.07 -3.12
N PRO A 664 -9.54 1.82 -3.10
CA PRO A 664 -8.65 1.92 -1.95
C PRO A 664 -9.39 2.13 -0.62
N ALA A 665 -8.93 1.45 0.44
CA ALA A 665 -9.46 1.67 1.78
C ALA A 665 -9.13 3.09 2.26
N ASN A 666 -10.10 3.75 2.89
CA ASN A 666 -9.90 5.01 3.61
C ASN A 666 -10.43 4.88 5.04
N GLY A 667 -10.00 5.74 5.95
CA GLY A 667 -10.42 5.77 7.35
C GLY A 667 -11.89 6.15 7.61
N ARG A 668 -12.69 6.42 6.58
CA ARG A 668 -14.17 6.44 6.65
C ARG A 668 -14.81 5.19 6.07
N CYS A 669 -14.11 4.46 5.20
CA CYS A 669 -14.65 3.41 4.35
C CYS A 669 -13.69 2.24 4.15
N LEU A 670 -14.08 1.11 4.73
CA LEU A 670 -13.49 -0.19 4.45
C LEU A 670 -14.36 -0.91 3.44
N ASN A 671 -13.89 -1.05 2.20
CA ASN A 671 -14.55 -1.87 1.18
C ASN A 671 -14.21 -3.33 1.44
N ASN A 672 -15.22 -4.14 1.78
CA ASN A 672 -15.04 -5.58 1.90
C ASN A 672 -16.13 -6.37 1.19
N ILE A 673 -15.74 -7.51 0.62
CA ILE A 673 -16.66 -8.50 0.06
C ILE A 673 -16.82 -9.60 1.11
N LEU A 674 -18.05 -9.78 1.59
CA LEU A 674 -18.41 -10.78 2.59
C LEU A 674 -18.79 -12.10 1.93
N SER A 675 -19.55 -12.03 0.83
CA SER A 675 -19.93 -13.20 0.04
C SER A 675 -20.26 -12.84 -1.39
N VAL A 676 -20.03 -13.79 -2.29
CA VAL A 676 -20.51 -13.77 -3.67
C VAL A 676 -21.11 -15.13 -3.98
N ASP A 677 -22.36 -15.13 -4.42
CA ASP A 677 -23.11 -16.28 -4.90
C ASP A 677 -23.32 -16.12 -6.41
N VAL A 678 -22.80 -17.06 -7.20
CA VAL A 678 -22.98 -17.04 -8.66
C VAL A 678 -23.77 -18.26 -9.11
N GLY A 679 -24.90 -18.02 -9.76
CA GLY A 679 -25.69 -19.02 -10.47
C GLY A 679 -25.72 -18.72 -11.96
N TYR A 680 -25.93 -19.74 -12.78
CA TYR A 680 -25.98 -19.58 -14.24
C TYR A 680 -26.81 -20.66 -14.92
N GLU A 681 -27.23 -20.40 -16.15
CA GLU A 681 -27.99 -21.34 -16.97
C GLU A 681 -27.40 -21.43 -18.37
N TYR A 682 -27.49 -22.61 -18.97
CA TYR A 682 -27.11 -22.90 -20.33
C TYR A 682 -28.32 -22.93 -21.28
N ALA A 683 -28.12 -22.44 -22.49
CA ALA A 683 -29.00 -22.61 -23.64
C ALA A 683 -28.23 -23.25 -24.81
N PRO A 684 -28.92 -23.80 -25.83
CA PRO A 684 -28.28 -24.27 -27.05
C PRO A 684 -27.48 -23.17 -27.76
N LEU A 685 -26.30 -23.52 -28.32
CA LEU A 685 -25.39 -22.61 -29.01
C LEU A 685 -26.03 -21.91 -30.24
N ASN A 686 -27.08 -22.49 -30.81
CA ASN A 686 -27.91 -21.91 -31.86
C ASN A 686 -29.38 -22.28 -31.56
N PRO A 687 -30.13 -21.46 -30.80
CA PRO A 687 -31.49 -21.78 -30.38
C PRO A 687 -32.52 -21.84 -31.51
#